data_AF-A0A165YN08-F1
#
_entry.id   AF-A0A165YN08-F1
#
_cell.length_a   1.000
_cell.length_b   1.000
_cell.length_c   1.000
_cell.angle_alpha   90.00
_cell.angle_beta   90.00
_cell.angle_gamma   90.00
#
_symmetry.space_group_name_H-M   'P 1'
#
loop_
_entity.id
_entity.type
_entity.pdbx_description
1 polymer ?
#
loop_
_entity_poly.entity_id
_entity_poly.type
_entity_poly.pdbx_seq_one_letter_code
_entity_poly.pdbx_strand_id
1 'polypeptide(L)'
;MSFEVAIRAENLSKCYQIYDAPKDRLLQMLVRGRKRFYREFWALDDVSLTIARGETVGIIGRNGSGKSTLLQLICGTLMPTRGSVQGQGRIAALLELGSGFNPEFTGRENVYVNAAVLGLSRSEIDARFDDILAFANIGDFIDQPTKIYSSGMLVRLAFAVSVCVEPEILIVDEALSVGDASFQFKCLNRLEELAAKGTTLLFVSHDMSMVKRFCHRVIYLRAGRVVASGSPDEMAELHLLDMRDEQRRWASGGVIPVTRKSFMGGQEGMAFGTEEGHISAACFTNTQQLSSSYLYGDDIEIRVEALLHESITQPNISFTIQEARLLVIGGGNFALQAGPAENGWRRAAITVRFPANLAEGRYHVTLKLLHGATEDTSQLIEKQVAPLAFDMLPNHKHFLGMVDLGLQRIDPGPVESLAKACGTQGEKVLTQHLDERTWQVAIFGTFDVENYGDLLFPIIAEAELVRRLGSVNLHRFSYHGKNRPEWPYAVTSLTQLPHVAASLDGVLIGGGFLIRFDKVVAHGYGPTTANIHHPTGYWLTPALIAQQHGVPVIWNAPGMHCNSIPDWARPLLTMALEQSQYVRVRDALSRDALGALTPQAEIEVLPDTAFGLPRLIDEQQPSVEFVRLREQAGLTGPYIVIHAIHVVESFVKLFEDHAEAFQGYQFLVVPIGPVLGDDPSVIAGRLPGAVTLSFWPEPLLMAEILSQAQAVIGHSYHLAITALAFGVPVFCSADLTTGKYTALAGFDTLHALPDVATVDPQWFLARVGKTRPSPAALAAADRLVEHWDRVAAIIRQGKTSSQPVLGAFLQHLPNLLESAAQGRDPLPAECPASPVVAEPEVIEPTPEPATQALAQQQRIAQLSQQLALSDARMLELQNSNSFRMTAPLRSIARGIRNLTANKNRQC
;
A
#
# COMPACT_ATOMS: atom_id res chain seq x y z
N MET A 1 -3.61 -15.16 7.54
CA MET A 1 -3.93 -16.10 6.44
C MET A 1 -2.62 -16.72 5.99
N SER A 2 -2.55 -18.05 5.84
CA SER A 2 -1.41 -18.67 5.17
C SER A 2 -1.44 -18.21 3.71
N PHE A 3 -0.46 -17.42 3.27
CA PHE A 3 -0.31 -17.11 1.85
C PHE A 3 -0.08 -18.44 1.13
N GLU A 4 -1.07 -18.88 0.36
CA GLU A 4 -0.94 -20.07 -0.45
C GLU A 4 0.14 -19.80 -1.51
N VAL A 5 1.20 -20.60 -1.47
CA VAL A 5 2.40 -20.38 -2.27
C VAL A 5 2.20 -20.98 -3.65
N ALA A 6 2.18 -20.13 -4.68
CA ALA A 6 2.05 -20.58 -6.06
C ALA A 6 3.38 -21.15 -6.59
N ILE A 7 4.51 -20.50 -6.31
CA ILE A 7 5.84 -20.99 -6.70
C ILE A 7 6.79 -20.89 -5.52
N ARG A 8 7.49 -21.99 -5.24
CA ARG A 8 8.57 -22.07 -4.23
C ARG A 8 9.82 -22.61 -4.88
N ALA A 9 10.89 -21.81 -4.89
CA ALA A 9 12.22 -22.26 -5.30
C ALA A 9 13.20 -22.11 -4.13
N GLU A 10 13.95 -23.16 -3.85
CA GLU A 10 14.89 -23.23 -2.72
C GLU A 10 16.28 -23.64 -3.21
N ASN A 11 17.25 -22.77 -2.93
CA ASN A 11 18.68 -22.95 -3.23
C ASN A 11 18.92 -23.42 -4.66
N LEU A 12 18.16 -22.83 -5.59
CA LEU A 12 18.08 -23.25 -6.98
C LEU A 12 19.38 -22.83 -7.70
N SER A 13 20.15 -23.82 -8.14
CA SER A 13 21.37 -23.58 -8.92
C SER A 13 21.37 -24.37 -10.23
N LYS A 14 21.90 -23.75 -11.28
CA LYS A 14 22.08 -24.37 -12.59
C LYS A 14 23.51 -24.16 -13.10
N CYS A 15 24.23 -25.25 -13.27
CA CYS A 15 25.55 -25.29 -13.88
C CYS A 15 25.47 -25.92 -15.27
N TYR A 16 26.04 -25.24 -16.26
CA TYR A 16 26.34 -25.78 -17.58
C TYR A 16 27.81 -26.19 -17.67
N GLN A 17 28.06 -27.36 -18.25
CA GLN A 17 29.41 -27.82 -18.54
C GLN A 17 29.77 -27.43 -19.97
N ILE A 18 30.69 -26.48 -20.14
CA ILE A 18 31.14 -26.02 -21.45
C ILE A 18 32.41 -26.79 -21.81
N TYR A 19 32.38 -27.45 -22.96
CA TYR A 19 33.48 -28.24 -23.50
C TYR A 19 34.09 -27.49 -24.69
N ASP A 20 35.42 -27.43 -24.76
CA ASP A 20 36.11 -26.70 -25.85
C ASP A 20 36.03 -27.46 -27.19
N ALA A 21 35.99 -28.81 -27.15
CA ALA A 21 35.75 -29.63 -28.32
C ALA A 21 34.79 -30.82 -28.05
N PRO A 22 34.04 -31.33 -29.05
CA PRO A 22 33.16 -32.49 -28.87
C PRO A 22 33.87 -33.75 -28.35
N LYS A 23 35.15 -33.93 -28.69
CA LYS A 23 36.00 -35.04 -28.19
C LYS A 23 36.19 -34.99 -26.67
N ASP A 24 36.18 -33.80 -26.08
CA ASP A 24 36.41 -33.59 -24.64
C ASP A 24 35.21 -34.10 -23.82
N ARG A 25 34.00 -34.06 -24.39
CA ARG A 25 32.80 -34.69 -23.82
C ARG A 25 32.94 -36.21 -23.75
N LEU A 26 33.49 -36.84 -24.79
CA LEU A 26 33.75 -38.29 -24.80
C LEU A 26 34.85 -38.67 -23.81
N LEU A 27 35.95 -37.90 -23.79
CA LEU A 27 37.04 -38.10 -22.83
C LEU A 27 36.55 -37.92 -21.38
N GLN A 28 35.67 -36.95 -21.12
CA GLN A 28 35.09 -36.73 -19.79
C GLN A 28 34.23 -37.91 -19.31
N MET A 29 33.54 -38.62 -20.21
CA MET A 29 32.77 -39.83 -19.86
C MET A 29 33.68 -41.02 -19.54
N LEU A 30 34.84 -41.12 -20.22
CA LEU A 30 35.81 -42.21 -20.04
C LEU A 30 36.72 -42.00 -18.82
N VAL A 31 37.09 -40.74 -18.55
CA VAL A 31 37.93 -40.37 -17.42
C VAL A 31 37.03 -40.14 -16.19
N ARG A 32 36.81 -41.20 -15.41
CA ARG A 32 36.05 -41.20 -14.13
C ARG A 32 36.67 -40.28 -13.07
N GLY A 33 36.56 -38.97 -13.21
CA GLY A 33 36.88 -37.96 -12.20
C GLY A 33 38.35 -37.58 -12.03
N ARG A 34 39.29 -38.19 -12.78
CA ARG A 34 40.74 -37.91 -12.64
C ARG A 34 41.20 -36.61 -13.29
N LYS A 35 40.45 -36.08 -14.27
CA LYS A 35 40.73 -34.81 -14.94
C LYS A 35 39.41 -34.23 -15.45
N ARG A 36 39.22 -32.92 -15.28
CA ARG A 36 38.06 -32.19 -15.81
C ARG A 36 38.41 -31.64 -17.19
N PHE A 37 37.62 -32.00 -18.19
CA PHE A 37 37.74 -31.54 -19.57
C PHE A 37 36.63 -30.52 -19.95
N TYR A 38 35.99 -29.93 -18.94
CA TYR A 38 34.97 -28.91 -19.10
C TYR A 38 35.22 -27.75 -18.14
N ARG A 39 34.75 -26.57 -18.52
CA ARG A 39 34.60 -25.41 -17.63
C ARG A 39 33.16 -25.32 -17.14
N GLU A 40 32.99 -24.96 -15.88
CA GLU A 40 31.68 -24.76 -15.27
C GLU A 40 31.21 -23.34 -15.52
N PHE A 41 29.96 -23.20 -15.99
CA PHE A 41 29.27 -21.93 -16.10
C PHE A 41 28.00 -21.99 -15.26
N TRP A 42 28.00 -21.24 -14.16
CA TRP A 42 26.86 -21.14 -13.25
C TRP A 42 25.91 -20.07 -13.77
N ALA A 43 24.83 -20.51 -14.41
CA ALA A 43 23.79 -19.62 -14.90
C ALA A 43 22.86 -19.15 -13.78
N LEU A 44 22.67 -19.98 -12.76
CA LEU A 44 22.05 -19.62 -11.48
C LEU A 44 22.85 -20.25 -10.35
N ASP A 45 22.98 -19.54 -9.24
CA ASP A 45 23.74 -19.97 -8.08
C ASP A 45 23.02 -19.55 -6.79
N ASP A 46 22.39 -20.53 -6.14
CA ASP A 46 21.74 -20.37 -4.83
C ASP A 46 20.59 -19.36 -4.83
N VAL A 47 19.66 -19.53 -5.78
CA VAL A 47 18.48 -18.68 -5.91
C VAL A 47 17.32 -19.25 -5.09
N SER A 48 16.89 -18.50 -4.08
CA SER A 48 15.70 -18.81 -3.27
C SER A 48 14.65 -17.72 -3.45
N LEU A 49 13.44 -18.10 -3.85
CA LEU A 49 12.31 -17.17 -4.02
C LEU A 49 10.99 -17.87 -3.75
N THR A 50 10.01 -17.09 -3.28
CA THR A 50 8.63 -17.52 -3.03
C THR A 50 7.69 -16.51 -3.70
N ILE A 51 6.66 -16.99 -4.37
CA ILE A 51 5.65 -16.19 -5.06
C ILE A 51 4.27 -16.63 -4.56
N ALA A 52 3.48 -15.67 -4.09
CA ALA A 52 2.13 -15.93 -3.59
C ALA A 52 1.12 -16.07 -4.75
N ARG A 53 0.03 -16.81 -4.51
CA ARG A 53 -1.05 -16.94 -5.50
C ARG A 53 -1.70 -15.57 -5.76
N GLY A 54 -1.90 -15.24 -7.04
CA GLY A 54 -2.45 -13.95 -7.48
C GLY A 54 -1.47 -12.79 -7.45
N GLU A 55 -0.20 -13.03 -7.12
CA GLU A 55 0.86 -12.01 -7.13
C GLU A 55 1.41 -11.82 -8.55
N THR A 56 1.51 -10.56 -9.01
CA THR A 56 2.33 -10.22 -10.19
C THR A 56 3.75 -9.85 -9.78
N VAL A 57 4.72 -10.68 -10.18
CA VAL A 57 6.14 -10.51 -9.86
C VAL A 57 6.97 -10.25 -11.11
N GLY A 58 7.68 -9.13 -11.14
CA GLY A 58 8.64 -8.80 -12.18
C GLY A 58 10.01 -9.43 -11.92
N ILE A 59 10.69 -9.88 -12.98
CA ILE A 59 12.10 -10.30 -12.91
C ILE A 59 12.90 -9.40 -13.84
N ILE A 60 13.83 -8.63 -13.26
CA ILE A 60 14.68 -7.71 -14.01
C ILE A 60 16.16 -8.10 -13.88
N GLY A 61 16.97 -7.68 -14.84
CA GLY A 61 18.40 -7.94 -14.85
C GLY A 61 19.00 -7.95 -16.25
N ARG A 62 20.32 -7.80 -16.31
CA ARG A 62 21.08 -7.75 -17.56
C ARG A 62 20.94 -9.04 -18.38
N ASN A 63 21.25 -8.96 -19.66
CA ASN A 63 21.40 -10.16 -20.49
C ASN A 63 22.50 -11.06 -19.91
N GLY A 64 22.19 -12.35 -19.78
CA GLY A 64 23.06 -13.31 -19.12
C GLY A 64 22.98 -13.31 -17.58
N SER A 65 22.05 -12.58 -16.94
CA SER A 65 21.87 -12.63 -15.48
C SER A 65 21.20 -13.91 -14.97
N GLY A 66 20.65 -14.74 -15.85
CA GLY A 66 19.99 -15.99 -15.52
C GLY A 66 18.46 -15.98 -15.61
N LYS A 67 17.81 -14.88 -16.04
CA LYS A 67 16.33 -14.74 -16.13
C LYS A 67 15.66 -15.92 -16.86
N SER A 68 15.99 -16.15 -18.12
CA SER A 68 15.37 -17.22 -18.92
C SER A 68 15.68 -18.62 -18.35
N THR A 69 16.87 -18.82 -17.77
CA THR A 69 17.21 -20.09 -17.09
C THR A 69 16.33 -20.31 -15.85
N LEU A 70 16.04 -19.26 -15.09
CA LEU A 70 15.14 -19.31 -13.94
C LEU A 70 13.72 -19.65 -14.37
N LEU A 71 13.21 -18.99 -15.41
CA LEU A 71 11.88 -19.28 -15.94
C LEU A 71 11.77 -20.72 -16.45
N GLN A 72 12.75 -21.23 -17.18
CA GLN A 72 12.78 -22.62 -17.66
C GLN A 72 12.78 -23.65 -16.51
N LEU A 73 13.45 -23.35 -15.40
CA LEU A 73 13.42 -24.20 -14.21
C LEU A 73 12.04 -24.16 -13.55
N ILE A 74 11.41 -22.99 -13.44
CA ILE A 74 10.05 -22.84 -12.89
C ILE A 74 9.03 -23.58 -13.76
N CYS A 75 9.15 -23.50 -15.09
CA CYS A 75 8.31 -24.23 -16.04
C CYS A 75 8.55 -25.75 -16.05
N GLY A 76 9.63 -26.24 -15.43
CA GLY A 76 10.02 -27.65 -15.50
C GLY A 76 10.56 -28.11 -16.86
N THR A 77 10.82 -27.20 -17.80
CA THR A 77 11.48 -27.53 -19.08
C THR A 77 12.98 -27.77 -18.93
N LEU A 78 13.55 -27.28 -17.82
CA LEU A 78 14.93 -27.50 -17.43
C LEU A 78 14.99 -28.09 -16.01
N MET A 79 15.87 -29.07 -15.79
CA MET A 79 16.12 -29.62 -14.45
C MET A 79 17.23 -28.85 -13.73
N PRO A 80 17.09 -28.58 -12.42
CA PRO A 80 18.14 -27.93 -11.63
C PRO A 80 19.38 -28.82 -11.49
N THR A 81 20.54 -28.19 -11.29
CA THR A 81 21.77 -28.90 -10.88
C THR A 81 21.78 -29.12 -9.37
N ARG A 82 21.28 -28.13 -8.60
CA ARG A 82 21.08 -28.18 -7.14
C ARG A 82 19.80 -27.43 -6.78
N GLY A 83 19.27 -27.73 -5.60
CA GLY A 83 18.03 -27.13 -5.10
C GLY A 83 16.77 -27.79 -5.65
N SER A 84 15.63 -27.17 -5.37
CA SER A 84 14.32 -27.64 -5.82
C SER A 84 13.40 -26.49 -6.19
N VAL A 85 12.43 -26.78 -7.07
CA VAL A 85 11.39 -25.84 -7.48
C VAL A 85 10.05 -26.58 -7.52
N GLN A 86 9.01 -25.97 -6.95
CA GLN A 86 7.66 -26.49 -6.88
C GLN A 86 6.70 -25.40 -7.35
N GLY A 87 5.87 -25.71 -8.33
CA GLY A 87 4.75 -24.87 -8.77
C GLY A 87 3.43 -25.56 -8.46
N GLN A 88 2.47 -24.83 -7.88
CA GLN A 88 1.12 -25.31 -7.57
C GLN A 88 0.13 -24.71 -8.58
N GLY A 89 -0.47 -25.56 -9.40
CA GLY A 89 -1.42 -25.16 -10.43
C GLY A 89 -0.89 -25.29 -11.86
N ARG A 90 -1.74 -24.94 -12.82
CA ARG A 90 -1.41 -24.98 -14.25
C ARG A 90 -0.51 -23.80 -14.64
N ILE A 91 0.72 -24.10 -15.07
CA ILE A 91 1.68 -23.11 -15.56
C ILE A 91 1.58 -22.99 -17.08
N ALA A 92 1.29 -21.80 -17.58
CA ALA A 92 1.47 -21.45 -18.99
C ALA A 92 2.63 -20.47 -19.13
N ALA A 93 3.49 -20.67 -20.12
CA ALA A 93 4.69 -19.86 -20.32
C ALA A 93 4.83 -19.38 -21.76
N LEU A 94 4.99 -18.07 -21.94
CA LEU A 94 5.19 -17.40 -23.23
C LEU A 94 6.69 -17.28 -23.58
N LEU A 95 7.52 -18.25 -23.15
CA LEU A 95 8.98 -18.23 -23.33
C LEU A 95 9.38 -18.53 -24.78
N GLU A 96 8.62 -19.40 -25.45
CA GLU A 96 8.86 -19.85 -26.82
C GLU A 96 7.50 -19.89 -27.54
N LEU A 97 6.93 -18.71 -27.80
CA LEU A 97 5.65 -18.56 -28.51
C LEU A 97 5.67 -19.33 -29.84
N GLY A 98 4.72 -20.25 -30.00
CA GLY A 98 4.62 -21.12 -31.18
C GLY A 98 5.46 -22.41 -31.07
N SER A 99 6.20 -22.64 -29.98
CA SER A 99 6.78 -23.96 -29.72
C SER A 99 5.65 -24.99 -29.58
N GLY A 100 5.78 -26.10 -30.31
CA GLY A 100 4.72 -27.11 -30.43
C GLY A 100 3.72 -26.88 -31.55
N PHE A 101 3.80 -25.78 -32.31
CA PHE A 101 3.05 -25.65 -33.55
C PHE A 101 3.69 -26.52 -34.65
N ASN A 102 2.85 -27.21 -35.40
CA ASN A 102 3.25 -27.94 -36.60
C ASN A 102 2.94 -27.07 -37.84
N PRO A 103 3.97 -26.68 -38.63
CA PRO A 103 3.80 -25.88 -39.85
C PRO A 103 2.87 -26.51 -40.91
N GLU A 104 2.77 -27.84 -40.91
CA GLU A 104 1.90 -28.58 -41.84
C GLU A 104 0.43 -28.63 -41.39
N PHE A 105 0.15 -28.29 -40.13
CA PHE A 105 -1.21 -28.22 -39.59
C PHE A 105 -1.83 -26.86 -39.83
N THR A 106 -3.15 -26.83 -39.97
CA THR A 106 -3.95 -25.61 -40.00
C THR A 106 -3.83 -24.85 -38.68
N GLY A 107 -4.16 -23.56 -38.68
CA GLY A 107 -4.24 -22.78 -37.44
C GLY A 107 -5.17 -23.43 -36.42
N ARG A 108 -6.33 -23.93 -36.87
CA ARG A 108 -7.29 -24.67 -36.04
C ARG A 108 -6.65 -25.88 -35.37
N GLU A 109 -6.03 -26.77 -36.13
CA GLU A 109 -5.38 -27.97 -35.59
C GLU A 109 -4.27 -27.61 -34.59
N ASN A 110 -3.51 -26.55 -34.87
CA ASN A 110 -2.50 -26.04 -33.94
C ASN A 110 -3.09 -25.50 -32.64
N VAL A 111 -4.25 -24.83 -32.67
CA VAL A 111 -4.98 -24.41 -31.47
C VAL A 111 -5.34 -25.62 -30.61
N TYR A 112 -5.92 -26.67 -31.20
CA TYR A 112 -6.30 -27.87 -30.45
C TYR A 112 -5.09 -28.60 -29.85
N VAL A 113 -4.01 -28.74 -30.61
CA VAL A 113 -2.79 -29.41 -30.13
C VAL A 113 -2.14 -28.61 -29.01
N ASN A 114 -1.95 -27.31 -29.19
CA ASN A 114 -1.27 -26.47 -28.21
C ASN A 114 -2.09 -26.32 -26.92
N ALA A 115 -3.39 -26.11 -27.03
CA ALA A 115 -4.28 -26.03 -25.88
C ALA A 115 -4.34 -27.35 -25.08
N ALA A 116 -4.30 -28.51 -25.76
CA ALA A 116 -4.21 -29.81 -25.10
C ALA A 116 -2.88 -30.03 -24.38
N VAL A 117 -1.77 -29.55 -24.94
CA VAL A 117 -0.45 -29.54 -24.27
C VAL A 117 -0.46 -28.68 -23.01
N LEU A 118 -1.21 -27.58 -23.02
CA LEU A 118 -1.45 -26.73 -21.85
C LEU A 118 -2.48 -27.31 -20.88
N GLY A 119 -2.98 -28.53 -21.11
CA GLY A 119 -3.83 -29.26 -20.16
C GLY A 119 -5.33 -28.99 -20.29
N LEU A 120 -5.81 -28.39 -21.39
CA LEU A 120 -7.24 -28.29 -21.66
C LEU A 120 -7.80 -29.58 -22.27
N SER A 121 -8.98 -29.98 -21.81
CA SER A 121 -9.80 -30.99 -22.47
C SER A 121 -10.39 -30.46 -23.77
N ARG A 122 -10.77 -31.35 -24.69
CA ARG A 122 -11.36 -30.95 -25.98
C ARG A 122 -12.60 -30.06 -25.84
N SER A 123 -13.50 -30.36 -24.89
CA SER A 123 -14.68 -29.54 -24.63
C SER A 123 -14.35 -28.14 -24.12
N GLU A 124 -13.29 -28.00 -23.33
CA GLU A 124 -12.82 -26.70 -22.86
C GLU A 124 -12.18 -25.88 -23.97
N ILE A 125 -11.54 -26.55 -24.94
CA ILE A 125 -11.01 -25.92 -26.16
C ILE A 125 -12.15 -25.46 -27.05
N ASP A 126 -13.15 -26.31 -27.29
CA ASP A 126 -14.32 -25.99 -28.11
C ASP A 126 -15.06 -24.76 -27.57
N ALA A 127 -15.25 -24.68 -26.24
CA ALA A 127 -15.91 -23.55 -25.58
C ALA A 127 -15.14 -22.22 -25.67
N ARG A 128 -13.83 -22.27 -25.91
CA ARG A 128 -12.93 -21.10 -25.96
C ARG A 128 -12.42 -20.81 -27.37
N PHE A 129 -12.74 -21.66 -28.35
CA PHE A 129 -12.16 -21.58 -29.68
C PHE A 129 -12.51 -20.26 -30.37
N ASP A 130 -13.77 -19.83 -30.25
CA ASP A 130 -14.23 -18.56 -30.85
C ASP A 130 -13.56 -17.35 -30.20
N ASP A 131 -13.34 -17.38 -28.87
CA ASP A 131 -12.60 -16.34 -28.16
C ASP A 131 -11.13 -16.29 -28.62
N ILE A 132 -10.48 -17.45 -28.80
CA ILE A 132 -9.10 -17.55 -29.30
C ILE A 132 -9.02 -16.96 -30.72
N LEU A 133 -9.96 -17.30 -31.59
CA LEU A 133 -9.99 -16.81 -32.96
C LEU A 133 -10.22 -15.29 -33.03
N ALA A 134 -11.21 -14.81 -32.26
CA ALA A 134 -11.51 -13.38 -32.13
C ALA A 134 -10.34 -12.60 -31.51
N PHE A 135 -9.62 -13.21 -30.57
CA PHE A 135 -8.43 -12.61 -29.97
C PHE A 135 -7.29 -12.49 -31.00
N ALA A 136 -6.95 -13.59 -31.67
CA ALA A 136 -5.85 -13.66 -32.64
C ALA A 136 -6.04 -12.72 -33.84
N ASN A 137 -7.29 -12.44 -34.23
CA ASN A 137 -7.64 -11.55 -35.34
C ASN A 137 -6.91 -11.92 -36.65
N ILE A 138 -6.94 -13.21 -37.00
CA ILE A 138 -6.35 -13.75 -38.23
C ILE A 138 -7.40 -14.14 -39.28
N GLY A 139 -8.70 -13.92 -39.00
CA GLY A 139 -9.79 -14.18 -39.94
C GLY A 139 -9.81 -15.62 -40.48
N ASP A 140 -10.12 -15.75 -41.78
CA ASP A 140 -10.28 -17.04 -42.47
C ASP A 140 -8.96 -17.82 -42.64
N PHE A 141 -7.81 -17.23 -42.28
CA PHE A 141 -6.53 -17.95 -42.32
C PHE A 141 -6.46 -19.08 -41.30
N ILE A 142 -7.36 -19.13 -40.31
CA ILE A 142 -7.40 -20.19 -39.29
C ILE A 142 -7.47 -21.61 -39.89
N ASP A 143 -8.12 -21.77 -41.04
CA ASP A 143 -8.27 -23.06 -41.73
C ASP A 143 -7.16 -23.31 -42.78
N GLN A 144 -6.14 -22.44 -42.82
CA GLN A 144 -4.96 -22.60 -43.68
C GLN A 144 -3.75 -23.14 -42.89
N PRO A 145 -2.85 -23.91 -43.53
CA PRO A 145 -1.62 -24.41 -42.91
C PRO A 145 -0.74 -23.28 -42.36
N THR A 146 -0.23 -23.41 -41.14
CA THR A 146 0.53 -22.32 -40.48
C THR A 146 1.86 -21.97 -41.18
N LYS A 147 2.40 -22.84 -42.04
CA LYS A 147 3.56 -22.51 -42.90
C LYS A 147 3.34 -21.34 -43.87
N ILE A 148 2.10 -21.00 -44.19
CA ILE A 148 1.78 -19.84 -45.04
C ILE A 148 1.51 -18.57 -44.23
N TYR A 149 1.52 -18.66 -42.89
CA TYR A 149 1.28 -17.51 -42.03
C TYR A 149 2.48 -16.57 -42.09
N SER A 150 2.20 -15.27 -41.98
CA SER A 150 3.25 -14.34 -41.59
C SER A 150 3.72 -14.65 -40.16
N SER A 151 4.95 -14.27 -39.83
CA SER A 151 5.47 -14.40 -38.46
C SER A 151 4.56 -13.73 -37.42
N GLY A 152 3.95 -12.59 -37.77
CA GLY A 152 2.99 -11.89 -36.92
C GLY A 152 1.72 -12.71 -36.65
N MET A 153 1.12 -13.31 -37.68
CA MET A 153 -0.09 -14.14 -37.52
C MET A 153 0.17 -15.37 -36.63
N LEU A 154 1.33 -16.02 -36.81
CA LEU A 154 1.72 -17.18 -36.02
C LEU A 154 1.82 -16.82 -34.54
N VAL A 155 2.48 -15.72 -34.22
CA VAL A 155 2.66 -15.29 -32.83
C VAL A 155 1.36 -14.77 -32.22
N ARG A 156 0.50 -14.09 -32.98
CA ARG A 156 -0.85 -13.70 -32.53
C ARG A 156 -1.67 -14.90 -32.11
N LEU A 157 -1.65 -15.98 -32.91
CA LEU A 157 -2.38 -17.21 -32.60
C LEU A 157 -1.78 -17.92 -31.38
N ALA A 158 -0.45 -18.04 -31.30
CA ALA A 158 0.22 -18.64 -30.14
C ALA A 158 -0.07 -17.90 -28.83
N PHE A 159 -0.07 -16.57 -28.88
CA PHE A 159 -0.42 -15.73 -27.73
C PHE A 159 -1.88 -15.92 -27.34
N ALA A 160 -2.81 -15.86 -28.31
CA ALA A 160 -4.24 -16.03 -28.08
C ALA A 160 -4.56 -17.34 -27.37
N VAL A 161 -3.99 -18.46 -27.82
CA VAL A 161 -4.17 -19.77 -27.17
C VAL A 161 -3.72 -19.69 -25.70
N SER A 162 -2.53 -19.14 -25.46
CA SER A 162 -1.92 -19.14 -24.13
C SER A 162 -2.69 -18.29 -23.09
N VAL A 163 -3.28 -17.15 -23.50
CA VAL A 163 -4.04 -16.27 -22.59
C VAL A 163 -5.52 -16.65 -22.44
N CYS A 164 -6.09 -17.36 -23.41
CA CYS A 164 -7.47 -17.86 -23.33
C CYS A 164 -7.57 -19.15 -22.50
N VAL A 165 -6.45 -19.84 -22.25
CA VAL A 165 -6.41 -21.04 -21.39
C VAL A 165 -6.71 -20.73 -19.91
N GLU A 166 -6.65 -19.46 -19.49
CA GLU A 166 -6.85 -19.01 -18.10
C GLU A 166 -5.99 -19.81 -17.09
N PRO A 167 -4.65 -19.75 -17.22
CA PRO A 167 -3.75 -20.49 -16.33
C PRO A 167 -3.78 -19.93 -14.90
N GLU A 168 -3.36 -20.75 -13.92
CA GLU A 168 -3.18 -20.28 -12.53
C GLU A 168 -1.87 -19.50 -12.36
N ILE A 169 -0.87 -19.87 -13.15
CA ILE A 169 0.43 -19.21 -13.23
C ILE A 169 0.73 -18.92 -14.70
N LEU A 170 0.88 -17.64 -15.02
CA LEU A 170 1.28 -17.19 -16.34
C LEU A 170 2.70 -16.61 -16.28
N ILE A 171 3.59 -17.14 -17.11
CA ILE A 171 4.95 -16.62 -17.27
C ILE A 171 5.03 -15.89 -18.60
N VAL A 172 5.39 -14.62 -18.55
CA VAL A 172 5.55 -13.75 -19.70
C VAL A 172 7.01 -13.37 -19.80
N ASP A 173 7.68 -13.88 -20.83
CA ASP A 173 9.00 -13.38 -21.23
C ASP A 173 8.83 -12.19 -22.18
N GLU A 174 9.92 -11.53 -22.54
CA GLU A 174 10.03 -10.34 -23.42
C GLU A 174 9.32 -10.45 -24.79
N ALA A 175 8.66 -11.58 -25.06
CA ALA A 175 7.82 -11.90 -26.18
C ALA A 175 6.52 -11.06 -26.32
N LEU A 176 6.22 -10.13 -25.40
CA LEU A 176 5.12 -9.17 -25.59
C LEU A 176 5.39 -8.13 -26.68
N SER A 177 6.64 -7.94 -27.09
CA SER A 177 6.97 -7.01 -28.17
C SER A 177 6.59 -7.52 -29.57
N VAL A 178 5.80 -8.60 -29.67
CA VAL A 178 5.41 -9.18 -30.95
C VAL A 178 4.03 -8.70 -31.40
N GLY A 179 3.90 -8.36 -32.69
CA GLY A 179 2.70 -7.80 -33.29
C GLY A 179 2.80 -6.29 -33.53
N ASP A 180 1.73 -5.69 -34.03
CA ASP A 180 1.59 -4.24 -34.13
C ASP A 180 1.17 -3.62 -32.78
N ALA A 181 1.27 -2.29 -32.66
CA ALA A 181 0.93 -1.58 -31.43
C ALA A 181 -0.51 -1.84 -30.95
N SER A 182 -1.45 -2.04 -31.90
CA SER A 182 -2.85 -2.37 -31.58
C SER A 182 -2.96 -3.75 -30.91
N PHE A 183 -2.27 -4.76 -31.43
CA PHE A 183 -2.26 -6.09 -30.84
C PHE A 183 -1.52 -6.12 -29.50
N GLN A 184 -0.41 -5.38 -29.37
CA GLN A 184 0.29 -5.25 -28.08
C GLN A 184 -0.62 -4.66 -27.00
N PHE A 185 -1.38 -3.61 -27.30
CA PHE A 185 -2.35 -3.04 -26.36
C PHE A 185 -3.43 -4.05 -25.96
N LYS A 186 -3.95 -4.83 -26.93
CA LYS A 186 -4.90 -5.92 -26.68
C LYS A 186 -4.31 -7.00 -25.76
N CYS A 187 -3.03 -7.35 -25.94
CA CYS A 187 -2.31 -8.29 -25.08
C CYS A 187 -2.17 -7.76 -23.65
N LEU A 188 -1.79 -6.49 -23.50
CA LEU A 188 -1.63 -5.86 -22.19
C LEU A 188 -2.95 -5.82 -21.41
N ASN A 189 -4.05 -5.37 -22.03
CA ASN A 189 -5.36 -5.36 -21.38
C ASN A 189 -5.78 -6.77 -20.92
N ARG A 190 -5.52 -7.79 -21.73
CA ARG A 190 -5.84 -9.17 -21.36
C ARG A 190 -5.01 -9.68 -20.18
N LEU A 191 -3.75 -9.28 -20.07
CA LEU A 191 -2.92 -9.60 -18.90
C LEU A 191 -3.45 -8.90 -17.63
N GLU A 192 -3.90 -7.65 -17.73
CA GLU A 192 -4.55 -6.93 -16.61
C GLU A 192 -5.82 -7.64 -16.14
N GLU A 193 -6.68 -8.08 -17.07
CA GLU A 193 -7.89 -8.86 -16.76
C GLU A 193 -7.56 -10.17 -16.03
N LEU A 194 -6.54 -10.91 -16.49
CA LEU A 194 -6.12 -12.16 -15.87
C LEU A 194 -5.55 -11.95 -14.48
N ALA A 195 -4.73 -10.90 -14.30
CA ALA A 195 -4.21 -10.52 -12.99
C ALA A 195 -5.34 -10.14 -12.02
N ALA A 196 -6.33 -9.35 -12.48
CA ALA A 196 -7.50 -8.97 -11.68
C ALA A 196 -8.37 -10.17 -11.26
N LYS A 197 -8.40 -11.24 -12.07
CA LYS A 197 -9.06 -12.52 -11.73
C LYS A 197 -8.27 -13.39 -10.74
N GLY A 198 -7.09 -12.95 -10.28
CA GLY A 198 -6.25 -13.68 -9.32
C GLY A 198 -5.26 -14.65 -9.96
N THR A 199 -4.95 -14.50 -11.25
CA THR A 199 -3.86 -15.25 -11.91
C THR A 199 -2.52 -14.80 -11.37
N THR A 200 -1.62 -15.73 -11.04
CA THR A 200 -0.24 -15.40 -10.64
C THR A 200 0.57 -15.09 -11.89
N LEU A 201 1.22 -13.94 -11.96
CA LEU A 201 1.91 -13.48 -13.18
C LEU A 201 3.40 -13.28 -12.91
N LEU A 202 4.26 -13.99 -13.65
CA LEU A 202 5.70 -13.75 -13.66
C LEU A 202 6.05 -12.99 -14.93
N PHE A 203 6.57 -11.79 -14.77
CA PHE A 203 6.77 -10.85 -15.86
C PHE A 203 8.25 -10.53 -16.05
N VAL A 204 8.80 -10.77 -17.23
CA VAL A 204 10.19 -10.44 -17.57
C VAL A 204 10.18 -9.44 -18.70
N SER A 205 10.79 -8.28 -18.43
CA SER A 205 10.87 -7.21 -19.42
C SER A 205 12.11 -6.36 -19.19
N HIS A 206 12.65 -5.84 -20.28
CA HIS A 206 13.65 -4.77 -20.28
C HIS A 206 13.01 -3.38 -20.25
N ASP A 207 11.70 -3.28 -20.48
CA ASP A 207 10.95 -2.04 -20.35
C ASP A 207 10.57 -1.81 -18.88
N MET A 208 11.32 -0.94 -18.22
CA MET A 208 11.09 -0.59 -16.81
C MET A 208 9.76 0.11 -16.59
N SER A 209 9.20 0.80 -17.59
CA SER A 209 7.89 1.44 -17.50
C SER A 209 6.78 0.39 -17.42
N MET A 210 6.90 -0.68 -18.22
CA MET A 210 5.98 -1.83 -18.10
C MET A 210 6.16 -2.55 -16.75
N VAL A 211 7.40 -2.79 -16.32
CA VAL A 211 7.65 -3.45 -15.03
C VAL A 211 7.00 -2.66 -13.88
N LYS A 212 7.17 -1.33 -13.87
CA LYS A 212 6.57 -0.43 -12.87
C LYS A 212 5.03 -0.44 -12.90
N ARG A 213 4.45 -0.50 -14.10
CA ARG A 213 3.00 -0.49 -14.29
C ARG A 213 2.32 -1.80 -13.87
N PHE A 214 2.93 -2.94 -14.17
CA PHE A 214 2.26 -4.25 -14.07
C PHE A 214 2.65 -5.07 -12.85
N CYS A 215 3.83 -4.86 -12.27
CA CYS A 215 4.34 -5.70 -11.20
C CYS A 215 3.98 -5.12 -9.83
N HIS A 216 3.60 -5.98 -8.89
CA HIS A 216 3.43 -5.60 -7.47
C HIS A 216 4.78 -5.64 -6.75
N ARG A 217 5.64 -6.57 -7.15
CA ARG A 217 6.98 -6.78 -6.61
C ARG A 217 7.94 -7.12 -7.73
N VAL A 218 9.20 -6.74 -7.59
CA VAL A 218 10.25 -7.06 -8.57
C VAL A 218 11.42 -7.77 -7.89
N ILE A 219 11.97 -8.76 -8.58
CA ILE A 219 13.18 -9.49 -8.20
C ILE A 219 14.30 -9.06 -9.15
N TYR A 220 15.37 -8.50 -8.59
CA TYR A 220 16.55 -8.11 -9.34
C TYR A 220 17.60 -9.23 -9.35
N LEU A 221 17.87 -9.79 -10.55
CA LEU A 221 18.89 -10.81 -10.77
C LEU A 221 20.16 -10.23 -11.40
N ARG A 222 21.31 -10.60 -10.83
CA ARG A 222 22.65 -10.27 -11.33
C ARG A 222 23.57 -11.48 -11.22
N ALA A 223 24.22 -11.83 -12.33
CA ALA A 223 25.20 -12.92 -12.40
C ALA A 223 24.70 -14.24 -11.75
N GLY A 224 23.46 -14.61 -12.00
CA GLY A 224 22.87 -15.86 -11.51
C GLY A 224 22.39 -15.83 -10.05
N ARG A 225 22.42 -14.66 -9.38
CA ARG A 225 22.00 -14.49 -7.98
C ARG A 225 20.92 -13.43 -7.84
N VAL A 226 20.08 -13.57 -6.83
CA VAL A 226 19.13 -12.52 -6.42
C VAL A 226 19.90 -11.47 -5.64
N VAL A 227 19.90 -10.23 -6.13
CA VAL A 227 20.56 -9.08 -5.49
C VAL A 227 19.63 -8.42 -4.50
N ALA A 228 18.38 -8.20 -4.91
CA ALA A 228 17.36 -7.55 -4.12
C ALA A 228 15.97 -7.97 -4.62
N SER A 229 14.96 -7.81 -3.75
CA SER A 229 13.55 -7.98 -4.07
C SER A 229 12.77 -6.89 -3.33
N GLY A 230 11.92 -6.14 -4.03
CA GLY A 230 11.24 -4.98 -3.45
C GLY A 230 10.20 -4.39 -4.40
N SER A 231 9.85 -3.12 -4.19
CA SER A 231 8.91 -2.43 -5.06
C SER A 231 9.49 -2.27 -6.47
N PRO A 232 8.65 -2.20 -7.52
CA PRO A 232 9.13 -2.02 -8.89
C PRO A 232 10.00 -0.78 -9.08
N ASP A 233 9.67 0.32 -8.40
CA ASP A 233 10.41 1.57 -8.50
C ASP A 233 11.82 1.46 -7.92
N GLU A 234 11.95 0.89 -6.73
CA GLU A 234 13.24 0.67 -6.08
C GLU A 234 14.14 -0.25 -6.90
N MET A 235 13.57 -1.35 -7.40
CA MET A 235 14.35 -2.34 -8.15
C MET A 235 14.76 -1.81 -9.53
N ALA A 236 13.87 -1.08 -10.22
CA ALA A 236 14.20 -0.46 -11.49
C ALA A 236 15.31 0.58 -11.36
N GLU A 237 15.27 1.43 -10.33
CA GLU A 237 16.35 2.39 -10.06
C GLU A 237 17.65 1.69 -9.66
N LEU A 238 17.61 0.64 -8.82
CA LEU A 238 18.79 -0.17 -8.48
C LEU A 238 19.42 -0.82 -9.71
N HIS A 239 18.60 -1.32 -10.63
CA HIS A 239 19.05 -1.88 -11.91
C HIS A 239 19.71 -0.82 -12.80
N LEU A 240 19.12 0.38 -12.90
CA LEU A 240 19.67 1.49 -13.67
C LEU A 240 20.97 2.04 -13.08
N LEU A 241 21.09 2.10 -11.75
CA LEU A 241 22.33 2.46 -11.05
C LEU A 241 23.45 1.50 -11.40
N ASP A 242 23.21 0.19 -11.27
CA ASP A 242 24.18 -0.84 -11.63
C ASP A 242 24.61 -0.74 -13.11
N MET A 243 23.67 -0.50 -14.03
CA MET A 243 23.99 -0.31 -15.45
C MET A 243 24.88 0.92 -15.70
N ARG A 244 24.64 2.03 -14.99
CA ARG A 244 25.40 3.27 -15.12
C ARG A 244 26.78 3.17 -14.50
N ASP A 245 26.91 2.52 -13.34
CA ASP A 245 28.19 2.28 -12.68
C ASP A 245 29.11 1.41 -13.54
N GLU A 246 28.55 0.43 -14.27
CA GLU A 246 29.32 -0.39 -15.20
C GLU A 246 29.70 0.35 -16.49
N GLN A 247 28.81 1.19 -17.04
CA GLN A 247 29.15 2.10 -18.15
C GLN A 247 30.29 3.05 -17.74
N ARG A 248 30.29 3.53 -16.49
CA ARG A 248 31.39 4.32 -15.91
C ARG A 248 32.66 3.51 -15.71
N ARG A 249 32.62 2.27 -15.21
CA ARG A 249 33.82 1.40 -15.11
C ARG A 249 34.50 1.21 -16.46
N TRP A 250 33.73 1.15 -17.54
CA TRP A 250 34.26 1.05 -18.90
C TRP A 250 34.79 2.39 -19.44
N ALA A 251 34.16 3.51 -19.08
CA ALA A 251 34.50 4.84 -19.61
C ALA A 251 35.59 5.59 -18.82
N SER A 252 35.67 5.44 -17.49
CA SER A 252 36.52 6.24 -16.60
C SER A 252 37.56 5.45 -15.81
N GLY A 253 37.73 4.15 -16.07
CA GLY A 253 38.75 3.34 -15.38
C GLY A 253 38.52 3.17 -13.86
N GLY A 254 37.33 3.52 -13.34
CA GLY A 254 36.87 3.14 -12.00
C GLY A 254 37.14 4.11 -10.84
N VAL A 255 37.22 5.43 -11.05
CA VAL A 255 37.79 6.35 -10.04
C VAL A 255 36.82 6.98 -9.02
N ILE A 256 35.50 7.06 -9.24
CA ILE A 256 34.57 7.76 -8.29
C ILE A 256 33.30 6.94 -8.00
N PRO A 257 33.03 6.52 -6.74
CA PRO A 257 31.84 5.75 -6.38
C PRO A 257 30.58 6.63 -6.26
N VAL A 258 29.43 6.13 -6.73
CA VAL A 258 28.11 6.74 -6.48
C VAL A 258 27.60 6.26 -5.13
N THR A 259 27.19 7.19 -4.27
CA THR A 259 26.67 6.89 -2.94
C THR A 259 25.24 7.40 -2.79
N ARG A 260 24.49 6.78 -1.87
CA ARG A 260 23.18 7.27 -1.45
C ARG A 260 23.39 8.57 -0.66
N LYS A 261 22.55 9.56 -0.93
CA LYS A 261 22.58 10.88 -0.29
C LYS A 261 21.30 11.16 0.49
N SER A 262 21.32 12.22 1.28
CA SER A 262 20.15 12.73 2.00
C SER A 262 19.11 13.23 1.00
N PHE A 263 17.89 12.72 1.11
CA PHE A 263 16.76 13.19 0.33
C PHE A 263 16.19 14.48 0.93
N MET A 264 15.87 15.45 0.07
CA MET A 264 15.45 16.78 0.51
C MET A 264 14.03 16.83 1.10
N GLY A 265 13.17 15.83 0.83
CA GLY A 265 11.77 15.78 1.26
C GLY A 265 11.43 14.93 2.49
N GLY A 266 12.40 14.55 3.32
CA GLY A 266 12.18 13.73 4.54
C GLY A 266 12.80 12.33 4.46
N GLN A 267 12.51 11.47 5.47
CA GLN A 267 13.22 10.19 5.69
C GLN A 267 13.02 9.13 4.59
N GLU A 268 12.03 9.27 3.69
CA GLU A 268 11.83 8.35 2.58
C GLU A 268 11.75 9.08 1.23
N GLY A 269 12.92 9.24 0.62
CA GLY A 269 13.06 9.46 -0.80
C GLY A 269 14.45 9.06 -1.27
N MET A 270 14.68 9.17 -2.57
CA MET A 270 15.88 8.61 -3.19
C MET A 270 16.75 9.73 -3.75
N ALA A 271 17.90 9.96 -3.11
CA ALA A 271 18.96 10.81 -3.59
C ALA A 271 20.24 9.99 -3.75
N PHE A 272 20.94 10.20 -4.86
CA PHE A 272 22.22 9.53 -5.11
C PHE A 272 23.11 10.40 -5.99
N GLY A 273 24.43 10.31 -5.77
CA GLY A 273 25.37 11.15 -6.47
C GLY A 273 26.82 10.91 -6.08
N THR A 274 27.71 11.77 -6.57
CA THR A 274 29.13 11.83 -6.17
C THR A 274 29.30 12.88 -5.07
N GLU A 275 30.38 12.83 -4.29
CA GLU A 275 30.66 13.84 -3.26
C GLU A 275 31.07 15.21 -3.83
N GLU A 276 31.11 15.37 -5.16
CA GLU A 276 31.60 16.57 -5.83
C GLU A 276 30.56 17.70 -5.92
N GLY A 277 29.31 17.45 -5.55
CA GLY A 277 28.26 18.48 -5.57
C GLY A 277 26.99 18.03 -4.87
N HIS A 278 26.21 18.98 -4.36
CA HIS A 278 24.95 18.68 -3.68
C HIS A 278 23.88 19.76 -3.95
N ILE A 279 22.64 19.37 -4.23
CA ILE A 279 21.47 20.25 -4.33
C ILE A 279 21.05 20.63 -2.91
N SER A 280 21.38 21.84 -2.45
CA SER A 280 21.17 22.27 -1.07
C SER A 280 19.73 22.64 -0.74
N ALA A 281 19.00 23.21 -1.71
CA ALA A 281 17.61 23.63 -1.51
C ALA A 281 16.84 23.63 -2.84
N ALA A 282 15.54 23.32 -2.79
CA ALA A 282 14.64 23.39 -3.93
C ALA A 282 13.24 23.65 -3.37
N CYS A 283 12.49 24.58 -3.97
CA CYS A 283 11.13 24.87 -3.53
C CYS A 283 10.35 25.59 -4.63
N PHE A 284 9.02 25.53 -4.54
CA PHE A 284 8.15 26.40 -5.32
C PHE A 284 8.21 27.83 -4.76
N THR A 285 8.39 28.85 -5.60
CA THR A 285 8.64 30.22 -5.11
C THR A 285 7.43 30.83 -4.41
N ASN A 286 6.21 30.42 -4.78
CA ASN A 286 4.96 30.91 -4.20
C ASN A 286 4.71 30.41 -2.77
N THR A 287 4.97 29.12 -2.51
CA THR A 287 4.72 28.50 -1.19
C THR A 287 5.96 28.38 -0.34
N GLN A 288 7.16 28.51 -0.94
CA GLN A 288 8.45 28.19 -0.29
C GLN A 288 8.49 26.75 0.27
N GLN A 289 7.66 25.86 -0.27
CA GLN A 289 7.54 24.46 0.13
C GLN A 289 7.96 23.51 -1.00
N LEU A 290 8.14 22.24 -0.65
CA LEU A 290 8.42 21.15 -1.61
C LEU A 290 7.17 20.70 -2.37
N SER A 291 5.99 21.08 -1.88
CA SER A 291 4.71 20.83 -2.52
C SER A 291 3.94 22.13 -2.75
N SER A 292 3.14 22.16 -3.81
CA SER A 292 2.28 23.30 -4.15
C SER A 292 1.10 22.84 -5.01
N SER A 293 0.04 23.63 -5.13
CA SER A 293 -1.11 23.31 -5.99
C SER A 293 -1.41 24.49 -6.91
N TYR A 294 -1.68 24.20 -8.18
CA TYR A 294 -1.83 25.20 -9.24
C TYR A 294 -3.13 24.98 -10.03
N LEU A 295 -3.71 26.08 -10.52
CA LEU A 295 -4.81 26.06 -11.48
C LEU A 295 -4.25 26.08 -12.91
N TYR A 296 -5.07 25.61 -13.85
CA TYR A 296 -4.72 25.65 -15.27
C TYR A 296 -4.46 27.09 -15.73
N GLY A 297 -3.26 27.34 -16.25
CA GLY A 297 -2.82 28.65 -16.74
C GLY A 297 -2.06 29.51 -15.71
N ASP A 298 -1.89 29.05 -14.47
CA ASP A 298 -0.99 29.68 -13.50
C ASP A 298 0.47 29.61 -13.98
N ASP A 299 1.34 30.50 -13.52
CA ASP A 299 2.80 30.37 -13.72
C ASP A 299 3.42 29.57 -12.57
N ILE A 300 4.03 28.43 -12.87
CA ILE A 300 4.78 27.62 -11.92
C ILE A 300 6.23 28.08 -11.93
N GLU A 301 6.73 28.43 -10.76
CA GLU A 301 8.11 28.87 -10.56
C GLU A 301 8.81 27.98 -9.54
N ILE A 302 9.93 27.38 -9.95
CA ILE A 302 10.75 26.50 -9.11
C ILE A 302 12.12 27.14 -8.96
N ARG A 303 12.56 27.34 -7.72
CA ARG A 303 13.91 27.80 -7.41
C ARG A 303 14.73 26.66 -6.82
N VAL A 304 15.96 26.50 -7.32
CA VAL A 304 16.91 25.47 -6.88
C VAL A 304 18.25 26.12 -6.55
N GLU A 305 18.85 25.70 -5.44
CA GLU A 305 20.19 26.09 -5.00
C GLU A 305 21.06 24.84 -4.87
N ALA A 306 22.32 24.93 -5.31
CA ALA A 306 23.28 23.85 -5.30
C ALA A 306 24.68 24.32 -4.87
N LEU A 307 25.41 23.43 -4.21
CA LEU A 307 26.82 23.54 -3.87
C LEU A 307 27.63 22.62 -4.78
N LEU A 308 28.70 23.15 -5.38
CA LEU A 308 29.51 22.48 -6.39
C LEU A 308 30.97 22.56 -6.00
N HIS A 309 31.69 21.45 -6.06
CA HIS A 309 33.15 21.46 -5.90
C HIS A 309 33.80 22.21 -7.07
N GLU A 310 34.93 22.88 -6.82
CA GLU A 310 35.62 23.70 -7.81
C GLU A 310 36.11 22.95 -9.07
N SER A 311 36.20 21.62 -8.98
CA SER A 311 36.53 20.73 -10.11
C SER A 311 35.43 20.71 -11.20
N ILE A 312 34.20 21.11 -10.87
CA ILE A 312 33.08 21.12 -11.81
C ILE A 312 33.16 22.40 -12.67
N THR A 313 33.56 22.22 -13.93
CA THR A 313 33.78 23.33 -14.88
C THR A 313 32.53 23.72 -15.66
N GLN A 314 31.58 22.80 -15.86
CA GLN A 314 30.35 23.02 -16.62
C GLN A 314 29.13 22.47 -15.86
N PRO A 315 28.65 23.16 -14.82
CA PRO A 315 27.50 22.72 -14.06
C PRO A 315 26.19 22.96 -14.83
N ASN A 316 25.33 21.96 -14.84
CA ASN A 316 24.03 21.97 -15.50
C ASN A 316 23.00 21.32 -14.57
N ILE A 317 21.75 21.77 -14.64
CA ILE A 317 20.64 21.16 -13.91
C ILE A 317 19.50 20.79 -14.85
N SER A 318 19.01 19.57 -14.69
CA SER A 318 17.87 19.02 -15.42
C SER A 318 16.64 19.01 -14.52
N PHE A 319 15.53 19.50 -15.06
CA PHE A 319 14.19 19.37 -14.50
C PHE A 319 13.43 18.35 -15.33
N THR A 320 12.91 17.30 -14.71
CA THR A 320 12.05 16.31 -15.36
C THR A 320 10.70 16.27 -14.64
N ILE A 321 9.62 16.60 -15.34
CA ILE A 321 8.25 16.64 -14.81
C ILE A 321 7.54 15.35 -15.23
N GLN A 322 6.94 14.68 -14.24
CA GLN A 322 6.33 13.36 -14.39
C GLN A 322 4.96 13.33 -13.72
N GLU A 323 4.02 12.51 -14.19
CA GLU A 323 2.76 12.24 -13.44
C GLU A 323 2.96 11.19 -12.33
N ALA A 324 1.90 10.91 -11.57
CA ALA A 324 1.84 9.88 -10.52
C ALA A 324 2.29 8.47 -10.94
N ARG A 325 2.21 8.12 -12.24
CA ARG A 325 2.71 6.84 -12.80
C ARG A 325 4.12 6.95 -13.39
N LEU A 326 4.83 8.05 -13.10
CA LEU A 326 6.18 8.38 -13.54
C LEU A 326 6.36 8.53 -15.06
N LEU A 327 5.27 8.67 -15.83
CA LEU A 327 5.33 9.05 -17.24
C LEU A 327 5.95 10.44 -17.34
N VAL A 328 7.02 10.58 -18.13
CA VAL A 328 7.66 11.89 -18.37
C VAL A 328 6.78 12.70 -19.29
N ILE A 329 6.39 13.89 -18.84
CA ILE A 329 5.45 14.76 -19.56
C ILE A 329 6.19 15.95 -20.18
N GLY A 330 7.27 16.37 -19.56
CA GLY A 330 8.15 17.41 -20.09
C GLY A 330 9.34 17.65 -19.19
N GLY A 331 10.25 18.52 -19.63
CA GLY A 331 11.45 18.85 -18.87
C GLY A 331 12.37 19.80 -19.62
N GLY A 332 13.45 20.22 -18.97
CA GLY A 332 14.42 21.14 -19.53
C GLY A 332 15.77 21.04 -18.83
N ASN A 333 16.83 21.34 -19.58
CA ASN A 333 18.22 21.37 -19.09
C ASN A 333 18.73 22.81 -19.11
N PHE A 334 19.30 23.26 -17.99
CA PHE A 334 19.72 24.65 -17.80
C PHE A 334 21.15 24.73 -17.26
N ALA A 335 21.99 25.52 -17.93
CA ALA A 335 23.32 25.84 -17.44
C ALA A 335 23.22 26.63 -16.12
N LEU A 336 23.94 26.16 -15.10
CA LEU A 336 24.04 26.82 -13.81
C LEU A 336 25.18 27.85 -13.84
N GLN A 337 24.91 29.05 -13.34
CA GLN A 337 25.96 30.04 -13.12
C GLN A 337 26.48 29.87 -11.69
N ALA A 338 27.72 29.38 -11.57
CA ALA A 338 28.39 29.22 -10.29
C ALA A 338 29.05 30.54 -9.87
N GLY A 339 28.83 30.94 -8.62
CA GLY A 339 29.48 32.08 -7.97
C GLY A 339 30.95 31.83 -7.64
N PRO A 340 31.60 32.76 -6.92
CA PRO A 340 33.00 32.62 -6.50
C PRO A 340 33.19 31.38 -5.61
N ALA A 341 34.39 30.81 -5.65
CA ALA A 341 34.74 29.66 -4.83
C ALA A 341 35.12 30.10 -3.41
N GLU A 342 34.50 29.47 -2.41
CA GLU A 342 34.82 29.61 -0.98
C GLU A 342 35.15 28.22 -0.43
N ASN A 343 36.35 28.04 0.13
CA ASN A 343 36.83 26.76 0.68
C ASN A 343 36.77 25.57 -0.30
N GLY A 344 36.99 25.79 -1.60
CA GLY A 344 36.93 24.76 -2.64
C GLY A 344 35.52 24.46 -3.17
N TRP A 345 34.50 25.19 -2.71
CA TRP A 345 33.10 25.01 -3.12
C TRP A 345 32.53 26.30 -3.73
N ARG A 346 31.64 26.16 -4.72
CA ARG A 346 30.93 27.24 -5.40
C ARG A 346 29.43 27.07 -5.20
N ARG A 347 28.73 28.18 -4.99
CA ARG A 347 27.26 28.20 -4.95
C ARG A 347 26.66 28.53 -6.30
N ALA A 348 25.60 27.85 -6.66
CA ALA A 348 24.81 28.15 -7.84
C ALA A 348 23.32 28.17 -7.45
N ALA A 349 22.56 29.07 -8.06
CA ALA A 349 21.12 29.13 -7.93
C ALA A 349 20.47 29.37 -9.29
N ILE A 350 19.27 28.83 -9.47
CA ILE A 350 18.47 29.06 -10.66
C ILE A 350 16.98 29.10 -10.30
N THR A 351 16.24 29.97 -10.97
CA THR A 351 14.77 29.94 -10.98
C THR A 351 14.29 29.61 -12.38
N VAL A 352 13.39 28.63 -12.48
CA VAL A 352 12.77 28.20 -13.73
C VAL A 352 11.26 28.40 -13.64
N ARG A 353 10.68 29.02 -14.67
CA ARG A 353 9.24 29.26 -14.79
C ARG A 353 8.64 28.53 -15.98
N PHE A 354 7.45 28.00 -15.81
CA PHE A 354 6.64 27.47 -16.91
C PHE A 354 5.13 27.59 -16.60
N PRO A 355 4.26 27.74 -17.61
CA PRO A 355 2.82 27.77 -17.40
C PRO A 355 2.27 26.40 -17.02
N ALA A 356 1.34 26.38 -16.07
CA ALA A 356 0.58 25.24 -15.55
C ALA A 356 -0.50 24.77 -16.55
N ASN A 357 -0.14 24.54 -17.81
CA ASN A 357 -1.07 24.09 -18.85
C ASN A 357 -1.11 22.55 -18.89
N LEU A 358 -1.40 21.93 -17.75
CA LEU A 358 -1.40 20.49 -17.55
C LEU A 358 -2.81 19.98 -17.20
N ALA A 359 -3.05 18.69 -17.42
CA ALA A 359 -4.31 18.06 -17.05
C ALA A 359 -4.45 17.97 -15.52
N GLU A 360 -5.66 17.74 -15.03
CA GLU A 360 -5.88 17.47 -13.60
C GLU A 360 -5.07 16.25 -13.16
N GLY A 361 -4.40 16.37 -12.02
CA GLY A 361 -3.62 15.29 -11.44
C GLY A 361 -2.37 15.77 -10.72
N ARG A 362 -1.69 14.81 -10.08
CA ARG A 362 -0.45 15.07 -9.36
C ARG A 362 0.77 14.85 -10.24
N TYR A 363 1.67 15.83 -10.18
CA TYR A 363 2.93 15.85 -10.90
C TYR A 363 4.11 15.90 -9.95
N HIS A 364 5.22 15.32 -10.37
CA HIS A 364 6.46 15.21 -9.63
C HIS A 364 7.60 15.79 -10.45
N VAL A 365 8.51 16.51 -9.80
CA VAL A 365 9.69 17.09 -10.44
C VAL A 365 10.93 16.39 -9.93
N THR A 366 11.61 15.67 -10.83
CA THR A 366 12.93 15.08 -10.58
C THR A 366 14.01 16.08 -10.97
N LEU A 367 14.99 16.27 -10.09
CA LEU A 367 16.13 17.17 -10.31
C LEU A 367 17.40 16.35 -10.53
N LYS A 368 18.17 16.68 -11.58
CA LYS A 368 19.50 16.09 -11.82
C LYS A 368 20.55 17.19 -11.93
N LEU A 369 21.54 17.17 -11.05
CA LEU A 369 22.74 17.97 -11.14
C LEU A 369 23.81 17.24 -11.96
N LEU A 370 24.33 17.92 -12.97
CA LEU A 370 25.12 17.34 -14.05
C LEU A 370 26.38 18.18 -14.33
N HIS A 371 27.46 17.52 -14.74
CA HIS A 371 28.68 18.13 -15.27
C HIS A 371 28.78 17.85 -16.78
N GLY A 372 28.49 18.85 -17.61
CA GLY A 372 28.60 18.74 -19.07
C GLY A 372 27.59 19.60 -19.83
N ALA A 373 27.81 19.75 -21.14
CA ALA A 373 27.02 20.63 -22.00
C ALA A 373 25.70 20.00 -22.49
N THR A 374 25.64 18.68 -22.64
CA THR A 374 24.46 17.95 -23.19
C THR A 374 24.18 16.69 -22.37
N GLU A 375 22.93 16.27 -22.20
CA GLU A 375 22.56 15.12 -21.33
C GLU A 375 23.35 13.83 -21.68
N ASP A 376 23.64 13.59 -22.96
CA ASP A 376 24.39 12.41 -23.44
C ASP A 376 25.89 12.43 -23.11
N THR A 377 26.46 13.60 -22.84
CA THR A 377 27.88 13.78 -22.48
C THR A 377 28.06 14.22 -21.03
N SER A 378 26.96 14.41 -20.31
CA SER A 378 26.92 14.96 -18.96
C SER A 378 27.14 13.88 -17.91
N GLN A 379 28.03 14.15 -16.97
CA GLN A 379 28.26 13.28 -15.82
C GLN A 379 27.29 13.64 -14.71
N LEU A 380 26.49 12.67 -14.23
CA LEU A 380 25.63 12.85 -13.06
C LEU A 380 26.45 13.09 -11.79
N ILE A 381 26.24 14.26 -11.18
CA ILE A 381 26.78 14.66 -9.87
C ILE A 381 25.78 14.30 -8.77
N GLU A 382 24.49 14.58 -8.97
CA GLU A 382 23.43 14.17 -8.04
C GLU A 382 22.09 14.06 -8.75
N LYS A 383 21.28 13.06 -8.40
CA LYS A 383 19.86 12.97 -8.76
C LYS A 383 19.04 12.95 -7.48
N GLN A 384 18.08 13.86 -7.38
CA GLN A 384 17.01 13.84 -6.39
C GLN A 384 15.74 13.39 -7.12
N VAL A 385 15.21 12.22 -6.76
CA VAL A 385 14.00 11.65 -7.41
C VAL A 385 12.75 12.25 -6.79
N ALA A 386 11.94 12.94 -7.59
CA ALA A 386 10.70 13.58 -7.15
C ALA A 386 10.82 14.44 -5.85
N PRO A 387 11.87 15.27 -5.64
CA PRO A 387 11.98 16.13 -4.46
C PRO A 387 10.87 17.18 -4.37
N LEU A 388 10.24 17.52 -5.49
CA LEU A 388 9.11 18.46 -5.54
C LEU A 388 7.89 17.77 -6.13
N ALA A 389 6.71 18.11 -5.64
CA ALA A 389 5.44 17.65 -6.18
C ALA A 389 4.46 18.80 -6.34
N PHE A 390 3.65 18.81 -7.39
CA PHE A 390 2.57 19.77 -7.50
C PHE A 390 1.28 19.16 -8.01
N ASP A 391 0.16 19.65 -7.50
CA ASP A 391 -1.17 19.20 -7.90
C ASP A 391 -1.81 20.19 -8.85
N MET A 392 -2.26 19.69 -10.01
CA MET A 392 -3.08 20.44 -10.95
C MET A 392 -4.55 20.28 -10.58
N LEU A 393 -5.18 21.37 -10.19
CA LEU A 393 -6.57 21.39 -9.77
C LEU A 393 -7.52 21.31 -11.00
N PRO A 394 -8.74 20.75 -10.83
CA PRO A 394 -9.71 20.59 -11.92
C PRO A 394 -10.05 21.91 -12.61
N ASN A 395 -10.17 21.89 -13.95
CA ASN A 395 -10.61 23.04 -14.75
C ASN A 395 -11.64 22.61 -15.82
N HIS A 396 -12.51 23.53 -16.24
CA HIS A 396 -13.52 23.35 -17.30
C HIS A 396 -12.90 23.22 -18.71
N LYS A 397 -11.57 23.37 -18.84
CA LYS A 397 -10.81 23.12 -20.08
C LYS A 397 -10.05 21.81 -19.94
N HIS A 398 -10.35 20.84 -20.80
CA HIS A 398 -9.66 19.56 -20.85
C HIS A 398 -8.43 19.65 -21.76
N PHE A 399 -7.23 19.60 -21.19
CA PHE A 399 -5.99 19.41 -21.96
C PHE A 399 -5.74 17.89 -22.14
N LEU A 400 -5.47 17.45 -23.38
CA LEU A 400 -5.50 16.03 -23.79
C LEU A 400 -4.20 15.53 -24.46
N GLY A 401 -3.05 16.21 -24.30
CA GLY A 401 -1.82 15.90 -25.05
C GLY A 401 -0.50 16.00 -24.28
N MET A 402 0.64 15.84 -24.99
CA MET A 402 1.98 16.16 -24.48
C MET A 402 2.35 17.57 -24.95
N VAL A 403 2.93 18.40 -24.06
CA VAL A 403 3.22 19.81 -24.33
C VAL A 403 4.71 20.11 -24.16
N ASP A 404 5.26 20.98 -25.00
CA ASP A 404 6.48 21.71 -24.63
C ASP A 404 6.08 22.72 -23.55
N LEU A 405 6.44 22.39 -22.31
CA LEU A 405 6.13 23.19 -21.14
C LEU A 405 6.77 24.59 -21.21
N GLY A 406 7.69 24.86 -22.14
CA GLY A 406 8.22 26.20 -22.35
C GLY A 406 9.01 26.72 -21.14
N LEU A 407 9.75 25.83 -20.48
CA LEU A 407 10.52 26.18 -19.28
C LEU A 407 11.53 27.28 -19.61
N GLN A 408 11.40 28.42 -18.94
CA GLN A 408 12.27 29.57 -19.12
C GLN A 408 13.03 29.86 -17.83
N ARG A 409 14.33 30.14 -17.97
CA ARG A 409 15.13 30.67 -16.86
C ARG A 409 14.72 32.12 -16.60
N ILE A 410 14.56 32.45 -15.31
CA ILE A 410 14.39 33.82 -14.84
C ILE A 410 15.67 34.22 -14.09
N ASP A 411 16.26 35.37 -14.44
CA ASP A 411 17.45 35.86 -13.73
C ASP A 411 17.08 36.38 -12.32
N PRO A 412 17.90 36.08 -11.30
CA PRO A 412 17.56 36.40 -9.92
C PRO A 412 17.60 37.92 -9.68
N GLY A 413 16.51 38.48 -9.15
CA GLY A 413 16.52 39.82 -8.54
C GLY A 413 17.43 39.89 -7.29
N PRO A 414 17.59 41.08 -6.66
CA PRO A 414 18.54 41.28 -5.55
C PRO A 414 18.32 40.26 -4.41
N VAL A 415 19.42 39.66 -3.98
CA VAL A 415 19.48 38.37 -3.26
C VAL A 415 19.28 38.54 -1.75
N GLU A 416 18.16 38.03 -1.23
CA GLU A 416 18.15 37.35 0.08
C GLU A 416 18.28 35.83 -0.16
N SER A 417 19.12 35.14 0.64
CA SER A 417 19.32 33.69 0.54
C SER A 417 18.04 32.93 0.88
N LEU A 418 17.62 31.94 0.07
CA LEU A 418 16.43 31.12 0.36
C LEU A 418 16.52 30.34 1.67
N ALA A 419 17.71 30.18 2.25
CA ALA A 419 17.89 29.58 3.57
C ALA A 419 17.09 30.27 4.69
N LYS A 420 16.57 31.48 4.48
CA LYS A 420 15.65 32.16 5.39
C LYS A 420 14.17 31.91 5.11
N ALA A 421 13.80 31.52 3.88
CA ALA A 421 12.41 31.46 3.42
C ALA A 421 11.90 30.03 3.16
N CYS A 422 12.75 29.10 2.70
CA CYS A 422 12.38 27.68 2.48
C CYS A 422 12.74 26.75 3.67
N GLY A 423 12.96 27.29 4.88
CA GLY A 423 13.10 26.46 6.09
C GLY A 423 14.31 25.51 6.12
N THR A 424 15.27 25.63 5.22
CA THR A 424 16.55 24.92 5.31
C THR A 424 17.53 25.72 6.14
N GLN A 425 17.78 25.24 7.37
CA GLN A 425 18.84 25.70 8.26
C GLN A 425 20.20 25.65 7.55
N GLY A 426 20.64 26.79 7.04
CA GLY A 426 21.98 26.95 6.50
C GLY A 426 22.31 28.43 6.37
N GLU A 427 23.10 28.96 7.30
CA GLU A 427 23.90 30.20 7.20
C GLU A 427 23.55 31.44 8.03
N LYS A 428 22.54 31.42 8.91
CA LYS A 428 22.48 32.41 10.02
C LYS A 428 22.31 31.78 11.40
N VAL A 429 22.90 30.60 11.58
CA VAL A 429 23.11 29.96 12.90
C VAL A 429 24.60 29.91 13.21
N LEU A 430 25.28 31.05 13.09
CA LEU A 430 26.68 31.19 13.48
C LEU A 430 26.93 32.29 14.50
N THR A 431 25.90 32.89 15.12
CA THR A 431 26.15 33.82 16.24
C THR A 431 25.04 34.13 17.24
N GLN A 432 23.88 33.46 17.26
CA GLN A 432 22.91 33.55 18.37
C GLN A 432 21.84 32.45 18.25
N HIS A 433 21.42 31.90 19.39
CA HIS A 433 20.61 30.67 19.59
C HIS A 433 21.39 29.35 19.52
N LEU A 434 22.29 29.18 20.49
CA LEU A 434 22.41 27.90 21.20
C LEU A 434 21.10 27.68 21.99
N ASP A 435 20.56 26.46 21.94
CA ASP A 435 19.48 25.88 22.78
C ASP A 435 18.00 26.02 22.36
N GLU A 436 17.60 25.54 21.17
CA GLU A 436 16.21 25.07 20.99
C GLU A 436 16.18 23.60 20.55
N ARG A 437 15.83 22.72 21.49
CA ARG A 437 15.63 21.28 21.32
C ARG A 437 14.34 21.01 20.52
N THR A 438 14.40 20.20 19.46
CA THR A 438 13.20 19.66 18.80
C THR A 438 12.70 18.41 19.53
N TRP A 439 11.47 18.47 20.04
CA TRP A 439 10.84 17.38 20.80
C TRP A 439 10.41 16.24 19.87
N GLN A 440 10.75 14.99 20.21
CA GLN A 440 10.35 13.80 19.46
C GLN A 440 9.14 13.15 20.15
N VAL A 441 7.95 13.30 19.57
CA VAL A 441 6.71 12.78 20.18
C VAL A 441 6.10 11.74 19.26
N ALA A 442 5.65 10.60 19.77
CA ALA A 442 4.92 9.62 18.97
C ALA A 442 3.43 9.61 19.29
N ILE A 443 2.61 9.37 18.28
CA ILE A 443 1.16 9.21 18.40
C ILE A 443 0.73 7.93 17.68
N PHE A 444 -0.23 7.21 18.26
CA PHE A 444 -0.67 5.90 17.77
C PHE A 444 -2.16 5.91 17.46
N GLY A 445 -2.56 5.33 16.32
CA GLY A 445 -3.96 5.25 15.89
C GLY A 445 -4.09 4.60 14.51
N THR A 446 -5.30 4.55 13.96
CA THR A 446 -5.60 3.99 12.63
C THR A 446 -5.46 5.04 11.52
N PHE A 447 -4.28 5.70 11.48
CA PHE A 447 -4.02 6.80 10.56
C PHE A 447 -3.79 6.36 9.13
N ASP A 448 -3.79 5.06 8.87
CA ASP A 448 -3.65 4.44 7.57
C ASP A 448 -4.99 4.16 6.87
N VAL A 449 -6.11 4.58 7.46
CA VAL A 449 -7.44 4.43 6.85
C VAL A 449 -8.05 5.81 6.56
N GLU A 450 -8.80 5.89 5.46
CA GLU A 450 -9.46 7.10 4.96
C GLU A 450 -10.70 7.37 5.82
N ASN A 451 -10.46 7.79 7.06
CA ASN A 451 -11.48 8.08 8.05
C ASN A 451 -11.22 9.46 8.61
N TYR A 452 -12.19 10.35 8.42
CA TYR A 452 -12.10 11.75 8.81
C TYR A 452 -11.61 11.95 10.25
N GLY A 453 -12.20 11.22 11.21
CA GLY A 453 -11.88 11.38 12.61
C GLY A 453 -10.49 10.86 12.99
N ASP A 454 -10.14 9.69 12.47
CA ASP A 454 -8.83 9.09 12.71
C ASP A 454 -7.72 9.98 12.12
N LEU A 455 -7.95 10.52 10.92
CA LEU A 455 -6.97 11.37 10.23
C LEU A 455 -6.86 12.78 10.83
N LEU A 456 -7.92 13.30 11.45
CA LEU A 456 -7.92 14.62 12.05
C LEU A 456 -7.10 14.68 13.35
N PHE A 457 -7.09 13.61 14.14
CA PHE A 457 -6.50 13.60 15.47
C PHE A 457 -5.01 13.98 15.51
N PRO A 458 -4.13 13.44 14.64
CA PRO A 458 -2.72 13.84 14.61
C PRO A 458 -2.48 15.31 14.25
N ILE A 459 -3.35 15.91 13.43
CA ILE A 459 -3.25 17.33 13.04
C ILE A 459 -3.51 18.22 14.26
N ILE A 460 -4.57 17.90 15.03
CA ILE A 460 -4.89 18.62 16.26
C ILE A 460 -3.76 18.46 17.28
N ALA A 461 -3.28 17.23 17.48
CA ALA A 461 -2.21 16.94 18.43
C ALA A 461 -0.92 17.69 18.08
N GLU A 462 -0.50 17.69 16.82
CA GLU A 462 0.69 18.41 16.38
C GLU A 462 0.57 19.91 16.63
N ALA A 463 -0.57 20.51 16.24
CA ALA A 463 -0.77 21.95 16.42
C ALA A 463 -0.78 22.36 17.90
N GLU A 464 -1.43 21.57 18.77
CA GLU A 464 -1.49 21.86 20.21
C GLU A 464 -0.14 21.64 20.91
N LEU A 465 0.65 20.65 20.46
CA LEU A 465 1.99 20.39 20.96
C LEU A 465 2.98 21.46 20.47
N VAL A 466 2.99 21.82 19.19
CA VAL A 466 3.87 22.87 18.64
C VAL A 466 3.62 24.20 19.34
N ARG A 467 2.34 24.55 19.56
CA ARG A 467 1.96 25.78 20.29
C ARG A 467 2.57 25.88 21.69
N ARG A 468 2.81 24.75 22.36
CA ARG A 468 3.32 24.70 23.74
C ARG A 468 4.80 24.39 23.83
N LEU A 469 5.29 23.45 23.03
CA LEU A 469 6.64 22.91 23.11
C LEU A 469 7.61 23.57 22.13
N GLY A 470 7.11 24.35 21.16
CA GLY A 470 7.92 24.91 20.08
C GLY A 470 8.11 23.88 18.96
N SER A 471 9.36 23.58 18.60
CA SER A 471 9.67 22.60 17.56
C SER A 471 9.32 21.18 18.02
N VAL A 472 8.36 20.53 17.36
CA VAL A 472 7.94 19.15 17.63
C VAL A 472 8.01 18.35 16.34
N ASN A 473 8.61 17.16 16.40
CA ASN A 473 8.52 16.15 15.36
C ASN A 473 7.54 15.07 15.83
N LEU A 474 6.33 15.05 15.25
CA LEU A 474 5.27 14.11 15.61
C LEU A 474 5.33 12.85 14.73
N HIS A 475 5.81 11.75 15.30
CA HIS A 475 5.87 10.43 14.68
C HIS A 475 4.49 9.75 14.75
N ARG A 476 3.83 9.59 13.61
CA ARG A 476 2.46 9.07 13.53
C ARG A 476 2.50 7.60 13.18
N PHE A 477 2.10 6.73 14.09
CA PHE A 477 2.19 5.28 13.93
C PHE A 477 0.84 4.64 13.61
N SER A 478 0.82 3.80 12.57
CA SER A 478 -0.28 2.89 12.25
C SER A 478 0.23 1.49 11.84
N TYR A 479 -0.64 0.52 11.56
CA TYR A 479 -0.25 -0.87 11.25
C TYR A 479 0.48 -0.84 9.91
N HIS A 480 -0.09 -0.13 8.94
CA HIS A 480 0.50 0.12 7.65
C HIS A 480 1.22 1.47 7.65
N GLY A 481 2.41 1.50 7.04
CA GLY A 481 3.04 2.77 6.70
C GLY A 481 2.32 3.40 5.50
N LYS A 482 2.05 4.69 5.56
CA LYS A 482 1.54 5.48 4.43
C LYS A 482 2.37 6.73 4.26
N ASN A 483 3.13 6.76 3.19
CA ASN A 483 3.94 7.90 2.75
C ASN A 483 3.49 8.40 1.38
N ARG A 484 2.28 7.99 0.95
CA ARG A 484 1.75 8.41 -0.34
C ARG A 484 1.49 9.92 -0.31
N PRO A 485 1.77 10.64 -1.39
CA PRO A 485 1.56 12.08 -1.43
C PRO A 485 0.08 12.50 -1.20
N GLU A 486 -0.86 11.63 -1.57
CA GLU A 486 -2.33 11.80 -1.40
C GLU A 486 -2.79 11.68 0.06
N TRP A 487 -1.90 11.35 0.99
CA TRP A 487 -2.21 11.18 2.40
C TRP A 487 -1.88 12.47 3.17
N PRO A 488 -2.69 12.90 4.15
CA PRO A 488 -2.53 14.20 4.84
C PRO A 488 -1.16 14.41 5.48
N TYR A 489 -0.47 13.32 5.82
CA TYR A 489 0.84 13.32 6.46
C TYR A 489 1.49 11.93 6.35
N ALA A 490 2.80 11.85 6.57
CA ALA A 490 3.48 10.58 6.65
C ALA A 490 3.03 9.76 7.88
N VAL A 491 2.71 8.50 7.66
CA VAL A 491 2.37 7.50 8.68
C VAL A 491 3.44 6.42 8.67
N THR A 492 4.07 6.22 9.82
CA THR A 492 5.10 5.22 10.05
C THR A 492 4.45 3.90 10.45
N SER A 493 4.93 2.78 9.92
CA SER A 493 4.46 1.47 10.38
C SER A 493 4.89 1.20 11.82
N LEU A 494 3.99 0.63 12.61
CA LEU A 494 4.21 0.24 14.01
C LEU A 494 5.42 -0.69 14.18
N THR A 495 5.80 -1.43 13.13
CA THR A 495 6.99 -2.29 13.14
C THR A 495 8.30 -1.51 13.31
N GLN A 496 8.30 -0.20 13.05
CA GLN A 496 9.47 0.67 13.23
C GLN A 496 9.61 1.18 14.67
N LEU A 497 8.58 1.06 15.51
CA LEU A 497 8.57 1.59 16.87
C LEU A 497 9.78 1.13 17.72
N PRO A 498 10.19 -0.16 17.72
CA PRO A 498 11.34 -0.60 18.52
C PRO A 498 12.66 0.11 18.17
N HIS A 499 12.80 0.61 16.94
CA HIS A 499 14.03 1.28 16.48
C HIS A 499 14.11 2.75 16.92
N VAL A 500 12.96 3.40 17.14
CA VAL A 500 12.89 4.83 17.47
C VAL A 500 12.38 5.11 18.88
N ALA A 501 11.85 4.12 19.60
CA ALA A 501 11.28 4.29 20.93
C ALA A 501 12.27 4.92 21.92
N ALA A 502 13.55 4.56 21.83
CA ALA A 502 14.60 5.12 22.69
C ALA A 502 14.88 6.61 22.44
N SER A 503 14.51 7.18 21.28
CA SER A 503 14.70 8.61 21.00
C SER A 503 13.47 9.46 21.29
N LEU A 504 12.35 8.86 21.70
CA LEU A 504 11.11 9.59 21.97
C LEU A 504 11.17 10.32 23.33
N ASP A 505 10.57 11.50 23.36
CA ASP A 505 10.37 12.35 24.53
C ASP A 505 8.98 12.16 25.14
N GLY A 506 8.02 11.62 24.38
CA GLY A 506 6.69 11.27 24.88
C GLY A 506 5.87 10.47 23.88
N VAL A 507 4.89 9.73 24.41
CA VAL A 507 3.96 8.89 23.64
C VAL A 507 2.52 9.26 23.96
N LEU A 508 1.75 9.58 22.92
CA LEU A 508 0.31 9.80 22.98
C LEU A 508 -0.42 8.58 22.42
N ILE A 509 -1.26 8.00 23.25
CA ILE A 509 -2.15 6.90 22.89
C ILE A 509 -3.55 7.48 22.82
N GLY A 510 -4.10 7.60 21.61
CA GLY A 510 -5.44 8.13 21.41
C GLY A 510 -6.10 7.57 20.15
N GLY A 511 -7.36 7.94 19.93
CA GLY A 511 -8.12 7.50 18.76
C GLY A 511 -8.91 6.20 18.98
N GLY A 512 -10.14 6.19 18.45
CA GLY A 512 -10.97 4.98 18.34
C GLY A 512 -11.29 4.26 19.67
N PHE A 513 -11.49 2.95 19.60
CA PHE A 513 -11.81 2.12 20.75
C PHE A 513 -10.53 1.47 21.31
N LEU A 514 -10.13 1.86 22.53
CA LEU A 514 -8.96 1.53 23.36
C LEU A 514 -8.57 0.06 23.33
N ILE A 515 -9.53 -0.87 23.25
CA ILE A 515 -9.26 -2.29 23.06
C ILE A 515 -10.40 -3.00 22.34
N ARG A 516 -10.09 -3.53 21.16
CA ARG A 516 -10.95 -4.46 20.43
C ARG A 516 -10.38 -5.87 20.57
N PHE A 517 -10.98 -6.65 21.48
CA PHE A 517 -10.67 -8.08 21.64
C PHE A 517 -11.53 -8.97 20.72
N ASP A 518 -12.38 -8.37 19.90
CA ASP A 518 -13.25 -9.05 18.94
C ASP A 518 -12.52 -9.40 17.64
N LYS A 519 -13.04 -10.41 16.93
CA LYS A 519 -12.51 -10.92 15.66
C LYS A 519 -13.02 -10.15 14.44
N VAL A 520 -13.93 -9.18 14.62
CA VAL A 520 -14.60 -8.47 13.51
C VAL A 520 -13.94 -7.11 13.31
N VAL A 521 -13.03 -7.06 12.35
CA VAL A 521 -12.32 -5.84 11.94
C VAL A 521 -12.87 -5.41 10.59
N ALA A 522 -13.24 -4.13 10.46
CA ALA A 522 -13.65 -3.57 9.17
C ALA A 522 -12.53 -3.78 8.14
N HIS A 523 -12.90 -3.99 6.87
CA HIS A 523 -11.90 -4.19 5.81
C HIS A 523 -10.91 -3.01 5.80
N GLY A 524 -9.60 -3.31 5.85
CA GLY A 524 -8.52 -2.30 5.94
C GLY A 524 -8.08 -1.90 7.35
N TYR A 525 -8.79 -2.29 8.43
CA TYR A 525 -8.45 -1.92 9.82
C TYR A 525 -7.53 -2.94 10.56
N GLY A 526 -6.85 -3.84 9.84
CA GLY A 526 -6.06 -4.95 10.42
C GLY A 526 -4.57 -4.95 10.02
N PRO A 527 -3.70 -5.67 10.75
CA PRO A 527 -2.26 -5.72 10.47
C PRO A 527 -1.90 -6.48 9.19
N THR A 528 -0.82 -6.06 8.53
CA THR A 528 -0.27 -6.68 7.29
C THR A 528 0.29 -8.08 7.48
N THR A 529 0.83 -8.38 8.67
CA THR A 529 1.62 -9.58 8.95
C THR A 529 1.23 -10.18 10.30
N ALA A 530 1.49 -11.48 10.48
CA ALA A 530 1.24 -12.20 11.72
C ALA A 530 2.14 -11.75 12.90
N ASN A 531 3.14 -10.89 12.65
CA ASN A 531 4.09 -10.42 13.64
C ASN A 531 3.51 -9.35 14.58
N ILE A 532 2.41 -8.72 14.18
CA ILE A 532 1.64 -7.80 15.03
C ILE A 532 0.52 -8.63 15.65
N HIS A 533 0.74 -9.10 16.88
CA HIS A 533 -0.24 -9.91 17.59
C HIS A 533 -1.55 -9.12 17.77
N HIS A 534 -2.59 -9.52 17.03
CA HIS A 534 -3.95 -9.00 17.13
C HIS A 534 -4.71 -9.61 18.33
N PRO A 535 -4.17 -9.45 19.54
CA PRO A 535 -5.07 -9.10 20.63
C PRO A 535 -4.54 -7.99 21.56
N THR A 536 -3.32 -7.46 21.33
CA THR A 536 -2.72 -6.39 22.16
C THR A 536 -2.72 -4.99 21.51
N GLY A 537 -3.24 -4.85 20.27
CA GLY A 537 -3.66 -3.57 19.66
C GLY A 537 -2.63 -2.42 19.53
N TYR A 538 -3.09 -1.30 18.96
CA TYR A 538 -2.35 -0.03 18.77
C TYR A 538 -1.99 0.71 20.05
N TRP A 539 -2.50 0.24 21.19
CA TRP A 539 -2.53 1.04 22.42
C TRP A 539 -1.67 0.38 23.49
N LEU A 540 -1.88 -0.91 23.77
CA LEU A 540 -1.14 -1.61 24.82
C LEU A 540 0.31 -1.89 24.39
N THR A 541 0.54 -2.38 23.17
CA THR A 541 1.91 -2.67 22.71
C THR A 541 2.83 -1.44 22.73
N PRO A 542 2.40 -0.27 22.22
CA PRO A 542 3.23 0.93 22.29
C PRO A 542 3.40 1.49 23.70
N ALA A 543 2.37 1.41 24.54
CA ALA A 543 2.48 1.79 25.96
C ALA A 543 3.61 1.03 26.65
N LEU A 544 3.64 -0.30 26.46
CA LEU A 544 4.61 -1.18 27.08
C LEU A 544 6.04 -0.92 26.57
N ILE A 545 6.21 -0.73 25.26
CA ILE A 545 7.52 -0.42 24.67
C ILE A 545 8.02 0.95 25.15
N ALA A 546 7.16 1.97 25.16
CA ALA A 546 7.51 3.30 25.66
C ALA A 546 7.93 3.26 27.14
N GLN A 547 7.16 2.54 27.96
CA GLN A 547 7.46 2.32 29.37
C GLN A 547 8.79 1.59 29.56
N GLN A 548 9.13 0.58 28.75
CA GLN A 548 10.44 -0.07 28.80
C GLN A 548 11.61 0.91 28.61
N HIS A 549 11.43 1.96 27.80
CA HIS A 549 12.43 3.00 27.55
C HIS A 549 12.33 4.21 28.49
N GLY A 550 11.43 4.17 29.47
CA GLY A 550 11.17 5.28 30.40
C GLY A 550 10.48 6.48 29.74
N VAL A 551 9.95 6.32 28.53
CA VAL A 551 9.27 7.38 27.80
C VAL A 551 7.89 7.59 28.41
N PRO A 552 7.48 8.84 28.73
CA PRO A 552 6.20 9.09 29.35
C PRO A 552 5.05 8.71 28.42
N VAL A 553 4.12 7.92 28.96
CA VAL A 553 2.91 7.45 28.25
C VAL A 553 1.70 8.26 28.70
N ILE A 554 1.00 8.80 27.72
CA ILE A 554 -0.17 9.66 27.90
C ILE A 554 -1.34 9.06 27.14
N TRP A 555 -2.43 8.73 27.84
CA TRP A 555 -3.67 8.27 27.21
C TRP A 555 -4.58 9.47 26.97
N ASN A 556 -4.88 9.74 25.70
CA ASN A 556 -5.65 10.87 25.22
C ASN A 556 -7.02 10.44 24.71
N ALA A 557 -7.99 10.43 25.61
CA ALA A 557 -9.39 10.10 25.37
C ALA A 557 -9.65 8.82 24.53
N PRO A 558 -8.98 7.67 24.76
CA PRO A 558 -9.43 6.47 24.10
C PRO A 558 -10.72 5.96 24.78
N GLY A 559 -11.59 5.27 24.04
CA GLY A 559 -12.87 4.76 24.55
C GLY A 559 -12.94 3.24 24.57
N MET A 560 -13.65 2.61 25.50
CA MET A 560 -13.83 1.14 25.53
C MET A 560 -15.24 0.79 25.02
N HIS A 561 -15.37 -0.23 24.17
CA HIS A 561 -16.67 -0.86 23.92
C HIS A 561 -16.96 -1.88 25.02
N CYS A 562 -18.23 -2.21 25.25
CA CYS A 562 -18.82 -3.10 26.26
C CYS A 562 -18.34 -4.58 26.23
N ASN A 563 -17.10 -4.85 25.85
CA ASN A 563 -16.52 -6.19 25.77
C ASN A 563 -15.75 -6.50 27.05
N SER A 564 -15.90 -7.72 27.58
CA SER A 564 -15.13 -8.18 28.73
C SER A 564 -13.64 -8.17 28.42
N ILE A 565 -12.82 -7.56 29.28
CA ILE A 565 -11.36 -7.63 29.20
C ILE A 565 -10.95 -9.08 29.49
N PRO A 566 -10.30 -9.78 28.53
CA PRO A 566 -9.83 -11.14 28.76
C PRO A 566 -8.87 -11.20 29.94
N ASP A 567 -8.94 -12.27 30.72
CA ASP A 567 -8.16 -12.39 31.96
C ASP A 567 -6.65 -12.31 31.72
N TRP A 568 -6.17 -12.82 30.58
CA TRP A 568 -4.75 -12.73 30.20
C TRP A 568 -4.29 -11.28 29.94
N ALA A 569 -5.19 -10.37 29.56
CA ALA A 569 -4.86 -8.98 29.23
C ALA A 569 -4.89 -8.06 30.45
N ARG A 570 -5.62 -8.44 31.52
CA ARG A 570 -5.78 -7.61 32.73
C ARG A 570 -4.44 -7.21 33.36
N PRO A 571 -3.47 -8.11 33.60
CA PRO A 571 -2.20 -7.73 34.23
C PRO A 571 -1.39 -6.74 33.39
N LEU A 572 -1.41 -6.91 32.06
CA LEU A 572 -0.71 -6.02 31.14
C LEU A 572 -1.34 -4.63 31.11
N LEU A 573 -2.67 -4.57 31.09
CA LEU A 573 -3.41 -3.31 31.16
C LEU A 573 -3.19 -2.59 32.48
N THR A 574 -3.30 -3.30 33.60
CA THR A 574 -3.05 -2.75 34.94
C THR A 574 -1.66 -2.12 35.00
N MET A 575 -0.63 -2.85 34.56
CA MET A 575 0.74 -2.32 34.51
C MET A 575 0.85 -1.09 33.60
N ALA A 576 0.28 -1.15 32.39
CA ALA A 576 0.32 -0.04 31.46
C ALA A 576 -0.35 1.21 32.03
N LEU A 577 -1.48 1.08 32.72
CA LEU A 577 -2.21 2.19 33.34
C LEU A 577 -1.46 2.77 34.55
N GLU A 578 -0.99 1.92 35.47
CA GLU A 578 -0.30 2.36 36.69
C GLU A 578 1.03 3.05 36.41
N GLN A 579 1.71 2.66 35.31
CA GLN A 579 2.97 3.27 34.89
C GLN A 579 2.78 4.47 33.95
N SER A 580 1.54 4.76 33.53
CA SER A 580 1.24 5.94 32.71
C SER A 580 1.05 7.16 33.58
N GLN A 581 1.67 8.27 33.21
CA GLN A 581 1.64 9.49 34.03
C GLN A 581 0.32 10.25 33.92
N TYR A 582 -0.44 9.99 32.87
CA TYR A 582 -1.66 10.72 32.59
C TYR A 582 -2.63 9.89 31.77
N VAL A 583 -3.76 9.54 32.37
CA VAL A 583 -4.78 8.69 31.76
C VAL A 583 -6.08 9.47 31.65
N ARG A 584 -6.50 9.74 30.41
CA ARG A 584 -7.79 10.36 30.11
C ARG A 584 -8.55 9.50 29.12
N VAL A 585 -9.84 9.30 29.34
CA VAL A 585 -10.70 8.40 28.55
C VAL A 585 -11.89 9.14 27.95
N ARG A 586 -12.51 8.58 26.93
CA ARG A 586 -13.59 9.25 26.18
C ARG A 586 -14.89 9.44 26.97
N ASP A 587 -15.26 8.46 27.79
CA ASP A 587 -16.58 8.40 28.42
C ASP A 587 -16.54 7.74 29.81
N ALA A 588 -17.61 7.91 30.58
CA ALA A 588 -17.71 7.40 31.95
C ALA A 588 -17.66 5.87 32.01
N LEU A 589 -18.23 5.17 31.03
CA LEU A 589 -18.18 3.72 30.95
C LEU A 589 -16.74 3.22 30.82
N SER A 590 -15.95 3.86 29.98
CA SER A 590 -14.52 3.58 29.80
C SER A 590 -13.73 3.83 31.09
N ARG A 591 -14.04 4.92 31.81
CA ARG A 591 -13.42 5.24 33.10
C ARG A 591 -13.71 4.16 34.12
N ASP A 592 -14.98 3.79 34.27
CA ASP A 592 -15.41 2.84 35.30
C ASP A 592 -14.85 1.43 35.02
N ALA A 593 -14.82 1.02 33.75
CA ALA A 593 -14.25 -0.27 33.34
C ALA A 593 -12.74 -0.36 33.56
N LEU A 594 -11.97 0.69 33.26
CA LEU A 594 -10.52 0.70 33.52
C LEU A 594 -10.19 0.94 34.99
N GLY A 595 -10.98 1.76 35.70
CA GLY A 595 -10.83 2.00 37.13
C GLY A 595 -11.05 0.74 37.97
N ALA A 596 -11.87 -0.19 37.49
CA ALA A 596 -12.03 -1.51 38.11
C ALA A 596 -10.76 -2.39 38.05
N LEU A 597 -9.81 -2.10 37.14
CA LEU A 597 -8.55 -2.85 37.01
C LEU A 597 -7.46 -2.38 37.99
N THR A 598 -7.46 -1.10 38.34
CA THR A 598 -6.49 -0.53 39.27
C THR A 598 -7.07 0.69 39.99
N PRO A 599 -7.01 0.73 41.33
CA PRO A 599 -7.36 1.92 42.09
C PRO A 599 -6.22 2.96 42.12
N GLN A 600 -5.04 2.64 41.57
CA GLN A 600 -3.85 3.49 41.68
C GLN A 600 -3.72 4.52 40.53
N ALA A 601 -4.31 4.25 39.37
CA ALA A 601 -4.28 5.17 38.24
C ALA A 601 -5.42 6.20 38.34
N GLU A 602 -5.08 7.49 38.21
CA GLU A 602 -6.07 8.57 38.13
C GLU A 602 -6.66 8.63 36.71
N ILE A 603 -7.86 8.08 36.54
CA ILE A 603 -8.56 8.01 35.25
C ILE A 603 -9.74 8.99 35.26
N GLU A 604 -9.73 9.94 34.33
CA GLU A 604 -10.81 10.92 34.17
C GLU A 604 -11.34 10.96 32.74
N VAL A 605 -12.59 11.38 32.59
CA VAL A 605 -13.23 11.57 31.28
C VAL A 605 -12.77 12.89 30.67
N LEU A 606 -12.29 12.86 29.43
CA LEU A 606 -11.92 14.03 28.64
C LEU A 606 -12.84 14.16 27.43
N PRO A 607 -13.30 15.39 27.10
CA PRO A 607 -13.99 15.64 25.83
C PRO A 607 -13.12 15.24 24.63
N ASP A 608 -13.76 14.92 23.50
CA ASP A 608 -13.02 14.59 22.29
C ASP A 608 -12.20 15.80 21.79
N THR A 609 -10.96 15.56 21.36
CA THR A 609 -10.04 16.61 20.93
C THR A 609 -10.54 17.45 19.76
N ALA A 610 -11.48 16.93 18.95
CA ALA A 610 -12.09 17.67 17.85
C ALA A 610 -12.88 18.92 18.32
N PHE A 611 -13.28 19.02 19.60
CA PHE A 611 -13.84 20.28 20.14
C PHE A 611 -12.82 21.44 20.15
N GLY A 612 -11.52 21.18 19.97
CA GLY A 612 -10.48 22.20 19.83
C GLY A 612 -10.35 22.80 18.41
N LEU A 613 -11.08 22.28 17.41
CA LEU A 613 -11.01 22.73 16.01
C LEU A 613 -11.16 24.24 15.77
N PRO A 614 -12.00 25.00 16.52
CA PRO A 614 -12.11 26.45 16.35
C PRO A 614 -10.80 27.23 16.58
N ARG A 615 -9.73 26.58 17.05
CA ARG A 615 -8.39 27.17 17.18
C ARG A 615 -7.50 26.96 15.96
N LEU A 616 -7.92 26.11 15.03
CA LEU A 616 -7.20 25.78 13.81
C LEU A 616 -7.87 26.34 12.57
N ILE A 617 -9.18 26.62 12.63
CA ILE A 617 -9.97 27.14 11.52
C ILE A 617 -10.54 28.49 11.92
N ASP A 618 -10.19 29.53 11.16
CA ASP A 618 -10.79 30.86 11.29
C ASP A 618 -11.99 30.97 10.35
N GLU A 619 -13.20 30.99 10.92
CA GLU A 619 -14.43 31.07 10.13
C GLU A 619 -14.63 32.43 9.46
N GLN A 620 -13.96 33.47 9.94
CA GLN A 620 -14.03 34.83 9.38
C GLN A 620 -13.07 35.01 8.21
N GLN A 621 -12.01 34.20 8.14
CA GLN A 621 -11.03 34.19 7.06
C GLN A 621 -10.94 32.78 6.45
N PRO A 622 -11.92 32.39 5.61
CA PRO A 622 -11.93 31.08 5.01
C PRO A 622 -10.66 30.81 4.20
N SER A 623 -10.19 29.57 4.21
CA SER A 623 -9.00 29.15 3.46
C SER A 623 -9.19 29.33 1.96
N VAL A 624 -8.08 29.54 1.25
CA VAL A 624 -8.10 29.68 -0.22
C VAL A 624 -8.65 28.40 -0.85
N GLU A 625 -8.32 27.25 -0.27
CA GLU A 625 -8.77 25.92 -0.64
C GLU A 625 -10.29 25.79 -0.52
N PHE A 626 -10.87 26.23 0.60
CA PHE A 626 -12.31 26.20 0.80
C PHE A 626 -13.06 27.14 -0.14
N VAL A 627 -12.56 28.37 -0.35
CA VAL A 627 -13.15 29.32 -1.31
C VAL A 627 -13.17 28.73 -2.71
N ARG A 628 -12.04 28.15 -3.17
CA ARG A 628 -11.95 27.48 -4.48
C ARG A 628 -12.89 26.29 -4.58
N LEU A 629 -12.97 25.45 -3.54
CA LEU A 629 -13.87 24.31 -3.51
C LEU A 629 -15.33 24.75 -3.65
N ARG A 630 -15.75 25.80 -2.95
CA ARG A 630 -17.11 26.34 -3.07
C ARG A 630 -17.43 26.83 -4.47
N GLU A 631 -16.50 27.54 -5.11
CA GLU A 631 -16.66 28.02 -6.49
C GLU A 631 -16.77 26.84 -7.48
N GLN A 632 -15.89 25.84 -7.37
CA GLN A 632 -15.89 24.65 -8.23
C GLN A 632 -17.13 23.78 -8.05
N ALA A 633 -17.55 23.60 -6.80
CA ALA A 633 -18.71 22.79 -6.43
C ALA A 633 -20.05 23.51 -6.66
N GLY A 634 -20.03 24.80 -7.06
CA GLY A 634 -21.22 25.61 -7.28
C GLY A 634 -22.00 25.92 -6.00
N LEU A 635 -21.35 25.88 -4.83
CA LEU A 635 -21.94 26.15 -3.51
C LEU A 635 -22.02 27.66 -3.23
N THR A 636 -22.88 28.35 -3.98
CA THR A 636 -23.04 29.81 -3.93
C THR A 636 -23.96 30.29 -2.80
N GLY A 637 -24.85 29.42 -2.30
CA GLY A 637 -25.80 29.71 -1.22
C GLY A 637 -25.51 28.98 0.10
N PRO A 638 -26.39 29.12 1.10
CA PRO A 638 -26.32 28.31 2.32
C PRO A 638 -26.55 26.83 2.00
N TYR A 639 -25.79 25.94 2.63
CA TYR A 639 -25.86 24.51 2.35
C TYR A 639 -25.98 23.65 3.60
N ILE A 640 -26.53 22.45 3.41
CA ILE A 640 -26.70 21.41 4.42
C ILE A 640 -25.81 20.24 4.03
N VAL A 641 -25.04 19.74 4.98
CA VAL A 641 -24.16 18.59 4.76
C VAL A 641 -24.90 17.30 5.11
N ILE A 642 -24.85 16.33 4.20
CA ILE A 642 -25.44 15.01 4.38
C ILE A 642 -24.34 13.96 4.32
N HIS A 643 -24.23 13.17 5.37
CA HIS A 643 -23.36 12.01 5.42
C HIS A 643 -23.85 10.93 4.45
N ALA A 644 -22.97 10.46 3.58
CA ALA A 644 -23.27 9.56 2.47
C ALA A 644 -23.56 8.09 2.87
N ILE A 645 -24.53 7.82 3.75
CA ILE A 645 -24.81 6.47 4.26
C ILE A 645 -26.29 6.08 4.11
N HIS A 646 -26.57 4.78 3.99
CA HIS A 646 -27.94 4.26 3.84
C HIS A 646 -28.88 4.62 5.00
N VAL A 647 -28.37 4.74 6.23
CA VAL A 647 -29.22 4.99 7.41
C VAL A 647 -29.93 6.36 7.34
N VAL A 648 -29.38 7.34 6.63
CA VAL A 648 -30.02 8.66 6.47
C VAL A 648 -31.01 8.71 5.31
N GLU A 649 -31.11 7.65 4.51
CA GLU A 649 -31.95 7.58 3.31
C GLU A 649 -33.45 7.75 3.61
N SER A 650 -33.90 7.29 4.77
CA SER A 650 -35.27 7.51 5.21
C SER A 650 -35.55 8.99 5.44
N PHE A 651 -34.59 9.74 5.99
CA PHE A 651 -34.69 11.17 6.20
C PHE A 651 -34.65 11.99 4.90
N VAL A 652 -34.01 11.46 3.85
CA VAL A 652 -33.97 12.09 2.52
C VAL A 652 -35.38 12.27 1.92
N LYS A 653 -36.33 11.38 2.25
CA LYS A 653 -37.73 11.49 1.80
C LYS A 653 -38.39 12.81 2.21
N LEU A 654 -38.01 13.38 3.37
CA LEU A 654 -38.51 14.68 3.81
C LEU A 654 -38.23 15.78 2.78
N PHE A 655 -37.06 15.74 2.14
CA PHE A 655 -36.65 16.73 1.15
C PHE A 655 -37.30 16.44 -0.22
N GLU A 656 -37.52 15.17 -0.56
CA GLU A 656 -38.24 14.76 -1.78
C GLU A 656 -39.72 15.20 -1.72
N ASP A 657 -40.41 14.92 -0.62
CA ASP A 657 -41.84 15.16 -0.45
C ASP A 657 -42.17 16.67 -0.26
N HIS A 658 -41.20 17.46 0.20
CA HIS A 658 -41.38 18.88 0.52
C HIS A 658 -40.33 19.80 -0.13
N ALA A 659 -39.92 19.52 -1.38
CA ALA A 659 -38.88 20.26 -2.08
C ALA A 659 -39.06 21.79 -2.09
N GLU A 660 -40.30 22.29 -2.16
CA GLU A 660 -40.61 23.73 -2.12
C GLU A 660 -40.13 24.42 -0.83
N ALA A 661 -40.19 23.71 0.31
CA ALA A 661 -39.78 24.25 1.61
C ALA A 661 -38.25 24.42 1.74
N PHE A 662 -37.48 23.79 0.85
CA PHE A 662 -36.01 23.72 0.90
C PHE A 662 -35.30 24.46 -0.23
N GLN A 663 -36.02 25.20 -1.09
CA GLN A 663 -35.45 25.91 -2.25
C GLN A 663 -34.34 26.93 -1.89
N GLY A 664 -34.27 27.36 -0.63
CA GLY A 664 -33.24 28.28 -0.14
C GLY A 664 -31.90 27.61 0.22
N TYR A 665 -31.81 26.27 0.21
CA TYR A 665 -30.61 25.53 0.64
C TYR A 665 -30.07 24.64 -0.49
N GLN A 666 -28.74 24.52 -0.54
CA GLN A 666 -28.06 23.50 -1.35
C GLN A 666 -27.71 22.28 -0.48
N PHE A 667 -27.65 21.10 -1.07
CA PHE A 667 -27.26 19.88 -0.35
C PHE A 667 -25.85 19.46 -0.77
N LEU A 668 -24.97 19.23 0.20
CA LEU A 668 -23.63 18.71 -0.04
C LEU A 668 -23.52 17.31 0.58
N VAL A 669 -23.37 16.29 -0.26
CA VAL A 669 -23.25 14.89 0.16
C VAL A 669 -21.77 14.53 0.29
N VAL A 670 -21.34 14.15 1.49
CA VAL A 670 -19.92 13.85 1.79
C VAL A 670 -19.75 12.46 2.40
N PRO A 671 -18.76 11.67 1.92
CA PRO A 671 -18.31 10.47 2.62
C PRO A 671 -17.40 10.85 3.79
N ILE A 672 -17.53 10.16 4.93
CA ILE A 672 -16.75 10.40 6.15
C ILE A 672 -15.71 9.31 6.39
N GLY A 673 -15.97 8.09 5.94
CA GLY A 673 -14.98 7.01 5.86
C GLY A 673 -15.63 5.64 5.70
N PRO A 674 -14.90 4.60 5.26
CA PRO A 674 -15.50 3.36 4.75
C PRO A 674 -16.21 2.49 5.80
N VAL A 675 -16.12 2.84 7.09
CA VAL A 675 -16.61 2.03 8.22
C VAL A 675 -18.12 1.82 8.19
N LEU A 676 -18.87 2.80 7.71
CA LEU A 676 -20.34 2.76 7.69
C LEU A 676 -20.90 2.46 6.29
N GLY A 677 -20.04 2.07 5.35
CA GLY A 677 -20.43 1.76 3.98
C GLY A 677 -20.81 3.01 3.17
N ASP A 678 -20.05 4.09 3.34
CA ASP A 678 -20.31 5.37 2.69
C ASP A 678 -20.34 5.25 1.16
N ASP A 679 -21.46 5.65 0.55
CA ASP A 679 -21.68 5.69 -0.90
C ASP A 679 -22.47 6.96 -1.27
N PRO A 680 -21.80 8.01 -1.81
CA PRO A 680 -22.45 9.24 -2.21
C PRO A 680 -23.54 9.06 -3.28
N SER A 681 -23.45 8.02 -4.12
CA SER A 681 -24.38 7.80 -5.23
C SER A 681 -25.80 7.46 -4.77
N VAL A 682 -25.92 6.78 -3.63
CA VAL A 682 -27.19 6.35 -3.02
C VAL A 682 -28.07 7.56 -2.68
N ILE A 683 -27.46 8.62 -2.16
CA ILE A 683 -28.17 9.82 -1.68
C ILE A 683 -28.27 10.87 -2.78
N ALA A 684 -27.17 11.12 -3.51
CA ALA A 684 -27.12 12.20 -4.51
C ALA A 684 -28.11 11.98 -5.67
N GLY A 685 -28.34 10.74 -6.10
CA GLY A 685 -29.31 10.43 -7.16
C GLY A 685 -30.76 10.72 -6.79
N ARG A 686 -31.07 10.86 -5.50
CA ARG A 686 -32.42 11.07 -4.96
C ARG A 686 -32.74 12.54 -4.67
N LEU A 687 -31.72 13.40 -4.60
CA LEU A 687 -31.85 14.83 -4.30
C LEU A 687 -31.45 15.66 -5.53
N PRO A 688 -32.42 16.14 -6.33
CA PRO A 688 -32.11 16.99 -7.48
C PRO A 688 -31.33 18.25 -7.07
N GLY A 689 -30.13 18.43 -7.63
CA GLY A 689 -29.25 19.56 -7.30
C GLY A 689 -28.33 19.35 -6.09
N ALA A 690 -28.30 18.14 -5.51
CA ALA A 690 -27.28 17.78 -4.54
C ALA A 690 -25.88 17.75 -5.17
N VAL A 691 -24.92 18.33 -4.47
CA VAL A 691 -23.52 18.41 -4.86
C VAL A 691 -22.78 17.25 -4.20
N THR A 692 -21.97 16.54 -4.99
CA THR A 692 -21.00 15.55 -4.51
C THR A 692 -19.61 16.02 -4.89
N LEU A 693 -18.64 15.79 -4.01
CA LEU A 693 -17.25 16.10 -4.29
C LEU A 693 -16.63 14.95 -5.09
N SER A 694 -15.81 15.27 -6.10
CA SER A 694 -15.13 14.29 -6.95
C SER A 694 -13.94 13.60 -6.25
N PHE A 695 -13.54 14.10 -5.08
CA PHE A 695 -12.44 13.61 -4.28
C PHE A 695 -12.81 13.64 -2.79
N TRP A 696 -12.04 12.94 -1.95
CA TRP A 696 -12.17 12.99 -0.50
C TRP A 696 -11.37 14.17 0.07
N PRO A 697 -12.01 15.17 0.70
CA PRO A 697 -11.31 16.34 1.22
C PRO A 697 -10.34 16.02 2.35
N GLU A 698 -9.19 16.69 2.33
CA GLU A 698 -8.24 16.74 3.45
C GLU A 698 -8.96 17.06 4.78
N PRO A 699 -8.54 16.50 5.94
CA PRO A 699 -9.31 16.60 7.18
C PRO A 699 -9.61 18.03 7.64
N LEU A 700 -8.69 18.99 7.45
CA LEU A 700 -8.94 20.39 7.80
C LEU A 700 -9.94 21.05 6.84
N LEU A 701 -9.88 20.72 5.55
CA LEU A 701 -10.84 21.20 4.56
C LEU A 701 -12.23 20.62 4.83
N MET A 702 -12.33 19.33 5.18
CA MET A 702 -13.59 18.71 5.61
C MET A 702 -14.14 19.40 6.87
N ALA A 703 -13.29 19.72 7.84
CA ALA A 703 -13.71 20.43 9.04
C ALA A 703 -14.23 21.84 8.74
N GLU A 704 -13.62 22.55 7.79
CA GLU A 704 -14.06 23.87 7.34
C GLU A 704 -15.37 23.81 6.53
N ILE A 705 -15.57 22.76 5.73
CA ILE A 705 -16.86 22.47 5.09
C ILE A 705 -17.96 22.29 6.14
N LEU A 706 -17.69 21.50 7.19
CA LEU A 706 -18.65 21.28 8.26
C LEU A 706 -18.92 22.54 9.08
N SER A 707 -17.91 23.39 9.31
CA SER A 707 -18.05 24.62 10.10
C SER A 707 -18.90 25.69 9.42
N GLN A 708 -18.94 25.70 8.08
CA GLN A 708 -19.68 26.68 7.28
C GLN A 708 -21.10 26.21 6.89
N ALA A 709 -21.47 24.98 7.23
CA ALA A 709 -22.78 24.40 6.96
C ALA A 709 -23.89 25.01 7.83
N GLN A 710 -25.13 24.96 7.35
CA GLN A 710 -26.31 25.39 8.11
C GLN A 710 -26.92 24.28 8.99
N ALA A 711 -26.64 23.04 8.64
CA ALA A 711 -26.98 21.85 9.40
C ALA A 711 -26.15 20.68 8.88
N VAL A 712 -25.95 19.67 9.73
CA VAL A 712 -25.30 18.42 9.36
C VAL A 712 -26.19 17.24 9.71
N ILE A 713 -26.38 16.32 8.78
CA ILE A 713 -27.20 15.12 8.95
C ILE A 713 -26.29 13.90 8.82
N GLY A 714 -26.27 13.01 9.82
CA GLY A 714 -25.43 11.82 9.71
C GLY A 714 -25.27 10.99 10.97
N HIS A 715 -24.70 9.79 10.79
CA HIS A 715 -24.38 8.88 11.90
C HIS A 715 -22.99 9.10 12.52
N SER A 716 -22.03 9.73 11.83
CA SER A 716 -20.63 9.75 12.29
C SER A 716 -20.42 10.63 13.53
N TYR A 717 -19.70 10.08 14.52
CA TYR A 717 -19.38 10.74 15.79
C TYR A 717 -18.51 12.00 15.60
N HIS A 718 -17.45 11.91 14.80
CA HIS A 718 -16.55 13.04 14.56
C HIS A 718 -17.20 14.13 13.70
N LEU A 719 -18.06 13.73 12.76
CA LEU A 719 -18.89 14.67 12.02
C LEU A 719 -19.81 15.48 12.96
N ALA A 720 -20.43 14.82 13.94
CA ALA A 720 -21.25 15.49 14.95
C ALA A 720 -20.43 16.45 15.82
N ILE A 721 -19.29 16.01 16.36
CA ILE A 721 -18.45 16.86 17.22
C ILE A 721 -17.95 18.09 16.47
N THR A 722 -17.45 17.92 15.25
CA THR A 722 -16.96 19.04 14.44
C THR A 722 -18.05 20.09 14.27
N ALA A 723 -19.26 19.67 13.86
CA ALA A 723 -20.38 20.58 13.70
C ALA A 723 -20.76 21.29 15.02
N LEU A 724 -20.84 20.55 16.13
CA LEU A 724 -21.13 21.10 17.45
C LEU A 724 -20.08 22.11 17.93
N ALA A 725 -18.79 21.86 17.64
CA ALA A 725 -17.68 22.75 17.99
C ALA A 725 -17.82 24.13 17.34
N PHE A 726 -18.42 24.20 16.15
CA PHE A 726 -18.70 25.43 15.41
C PHE A 726 -20.14 25.94 15.56
N GLY A 727 -20.96 25.34 16.43
CA GLY A 727 -22.34 25.76 16.65
C GLY A 727 -23.31 25.43 15.50
N VAL A 728 -22.93 24.49 14.64
CA VAL A 728 -23.78 23.97 13.56
C VAL A 728 -24.70 22.88 14.13
N PRO A 729 -26.03 22.96 13.90
CA PRO A 729 -26.97 21.96 14.40
C PRO A 729 -26.78 20.61 13.71
N VAL A 730 -26.90 19.53 14.49
CA VAL A 730 -26.63 18.16 14.05
C VAL A 730 -27.87 17.29 14.19
N PHE A 731 -28.21 16.57 13.12
CA PHE A 731 -29.30 15.60 13.08
C PHE A 731 -28.71 14.19 12.98
N CYS A 732 -28.69 13.48 14.11
CA CYS A 732 -27.97 12.22 14.24
C CYS A 732 -28.89 11.00 14.22
N SER A 733 -28.55 10.01 13.39
CA SER A 733 -29.24 8.71 13.37
C SER A 733 -28.79 7.74 14.46
N ALA A 734 -27.69 8.05 15.16
CA ALA A 734 -27.20 7.19 16.23
C ALA A 734 -28.06 7.32 17.49
N ASP A 735 -28.21 6.23 18.22
CA ASP A 735 -28.85 6.24 19.53
C ASP A 735 -27.96 6.97 20.54
N LEU A 736 -28.43 8.12 21.02
CA LEU A 736 -27.73 8.97 21.99
C LEU A 736 -27.71 8.37 23.41
N THR A 737 -28.44 7.29 23.65
CA THR A 737 -28.52 6.62 24.96
C THR A 737 -27.53 5.46 25.10
N THR A 738 -26.88 5.05 24.00
CA THR A 738 -25.98 3.87 24.00
C THR A 738 -24.61 4.16 23.40
N GLY A 739 -23.60 3.42 23.88
CA GLY A 739 -22.23 3.46 23.36
C GLY A 739 -21.57 4.85 23.44
N LYS A 740 -20.76 5.16 22.41
CA LYS A 740 -19.94 6.38 22.34
C LYS A 740 -20.76 7.68 22.22
N TYR A 741 -22.01 7.61 21.76
CA TYR A 741 -22.84 8.79 21.52
C TYR A 741 -23.46 9.36 22.81
N THR A 742 -23.43 8.62 23.91
CA THR A 742 -23.86 9.08 25.25
C THR A 742 -23.11 10.34 25.69
N ALA A 743 -21.85 10.49 25.29
CA ALA A 743 -21.05 11.69 25.56
C ALA A 743 -21.59 12.97 24.89
N LEU A 744 -22.45 12.83 23.87
CA LEU A 744 -23.03 13.96 23.13
C LEU A 744 -24.47 14.29 23.57
N ALA A 745 -25.08 13.51 24.47
CA ALA A 745 -26.47 13.70 24.87
C ALA A 745 -26.76 15.06 25.54
N GLY A 746 -25.73 15.72 26.09
CA GLY A 746 -25.85 17.02 26.75
C GLY A 746 -25.73 18.26 25.85
N PHE A 747 -25.71 18.09 24.52
CA PHE A 747 -25.55 19.21 23.58
C PHE A 747 -26.90 19.60 22.96
N ASP A 748 -27.38 20.81 23.26
CA ASP A 748 -28.73 21.28 22.90
C ASP A 748 -29.01 21.36 21.39
N THR A 749 -27.95 21.50 20.57
CA THR A 749 -28.02 21.58 19.10
C THR A 749 -27.85 20.22 18.42
N LEU A 750 -27.80 19.13 19.20
CA LEU A 750 -27.84 17.76 18.71
C LEU A 750 -29.28 17.24 18.77
N HIS A 751 -29.79 16.77 17.65
CA HIS A 751 -31.15 16.26 17.51
C HIS A 751 -31.10 14.82 17.02
N ALA A 752 -31.70 13.90 17.77
CA ALA A 752 -31.91 12.54 17.28
C ALA A 752 -32.88 12.57 16.09
N LEU A 753 -32.60 11.78 15.04
CA LEU A 753 -33.47 11.68 13.89
C LEU A 753 -34.79 10.99 14.29
N PRO A 754 -35.95 11.64 14.10
CA PRO A 754 -37.25 11.04 14.41
C PRO A 754 -37.61 9.91 13.44
N ASP A 755 -38.52 9.02 13.85
CA ASP A 755 -39.09 8.00 12.96
C ASP A 755 -39.90 8.67 11.83
N VAL A 756 -39.68 8.22 10.60
CA VAL A 756 -39.89 8.97 9.35
C VAL A 756 -41.36 9.02 8.91
N ALA A 757 -42.26 8.28 9.56
CA ALA A 757 -43.66 8.20 9.13
C ALA A 757 -44.45 9.52 9.23
N THR A 758 -43.98 10.53 9.98
CA THR A 758 -44.72 11.79 10.24
C THR A 758 -43.83 13.02 10.54
N VAL A 759 -42.65 13.15 9.92
CA VAL A 759 -41.76 14.29 10.24
C VAL A 759 -42.27 15.58 9.59
N ASP A 760 -42.69 16.54 10.41
CA ASP A 760 -43.09 17.88 9.96
C ASP A 760 -41.86 18.67 9.43
N PRO A 761 -41.86 19.17 8.18
CA PRO A 761 -40.79 20.00 7.65
C PRO A 761 -40.47 21.23 8.51
N GLN A 762 -41.47 21.78 9.21
CA GLN A 762 -41.26 22.92 10.11
C GLN A 762 -40.41 22.56 11.32
N TRP A 763 -40.43 21.30 11.79
CA TRP A 763 -39.58 20.85 12.89
C TRP A 763 -38.10 20.99 12.54
N PHE A 764 -37.73 20.60 11.32
CA PHE A 764 -36.36 20.67 10.83
C PHE A 764 -35.97 22.12 10.52
N LEU A 765 -36.79 22.85 9.74
CA LEU A 765 -36.50 24.24 9.35
C LEU A 765 -36.38 25.18 10.55
N ALA A 766 -37.12 24.96 11.64
CA ALA A 766 -36.99 25.75 12.87
C ALA A 766 -35.66 25.53 13.61
N ARG A 767 -34.90 24.49 13.26
CA ARG A 767 -33.63 24.08 13.90
C ARG A 767 -32.43 24.17 12.95
N VAL A 768 -32.65 24.51 11.68
CA VAL A 768 -31.60 24.74 10.70
C VAL A 768 -31.09 26.18 10.84
N GLY A 769 -29.79 26.35 10.74
CA GLY A 769 -29.14 27.64 10.88
C GLY A 769 -28.02 27.55 11.90
N LYS A 770 -26.84 27.97 11.47
CA LYS A 770 -25.68 28.01 12.34
C LYS A 770 -25.90 28.99 13.49
N THR A 771 -25.59 28.56 14.70
CA THR A 771 -25.66 29.37 15.92
C THR A 771 -24.28 29.52 16.55
N ARG A 772 -24.18 30.19 17.69
CA ARG A 772 -22.94 30.18 18.47
C ARG A 772 -22.76 28.81 19.12
N PRO A 773 -21.50 28.31 19.26
CA PRO A 773 -21.23 27.09 20.01
C PRO A 773 -21.90 27.12 21.39
N SER A 774 -22.50 26.00 21.80
CA SER A 774 -23.20 25.91 23.07
C SER A 774 -22.23 26.08 24.26
N PRO A 775 -22.72 26.48 25.45
CA PRO A 775 -21.88 26.53 26.65
C PRO A 775 -21.15 25.21 26.93
N ALA A 776 -21.78 24.06 26.63
CA ALA A 776 -21.17 22.75 26.74
C ALA A 776 -19.99 22.54 25.77
N ALA A 777 -20.12 23.00 24.52
CA ALA A 777 -19.04 22.95 23.53
C ALA A 777 -17.86 23.87 23.91
N LEU A 778 -18.16 25.07 24.40
CA LEU A 778 -17.12 25.99 24.89
C LEU A 778 -16.40 25.43 26.12
N ALA A 779 -17.14 24.88 27.09
CA ALA A 779 -16.55 24.24 28.25
C ALA A 779 -15.70 23.00 27.87
N ALA A 780 -16.11 22.24 26.85
CA ALA A 780 -15.31 21.15 26.32
C ALA A 780 -13.98 21.65 25.73
N ALA A 781 -14.01 22.73 24.93
CA ALA A 781 -12.83 23.36 24.37
C ALA A 781 -11.88 23.92 25.46
N ASP A 782 -12.42 24.53 26.52
CA ASP A 782 -11.63 25.04 27.65
C ASP A 782 -10.92 23.92 28.43
N ARG A 783 -11.61 22.80 28.68
CA ARG A 783 -10.99 21.62 29.31
C ARG A 783 -9.86 21.01 28.47
N LEU A 784 -9.96 21.09 27.14
CA LEU A 784 -8.89 20.64 26.26
C LEU A 784 -7.62 21.51 26.38
N VAL A 785 -7.75 22.78 26.74
CA VAL A 785 -6.58 23.66 26.98
C VAL A 785 -5.74 23.15 28.12
N GLU A 786 -6.40 22.92 29.26
CA GLU A 786 -5.77 22.41 30.48
C GLU A 786 -5.17 21.02 30.25
N HIS A 787 -5.87 20.19 29.47
CA HIS A 787 -5.38 18.89 29.04
C HIS A 787 -4.06 19.02 28.27
N TRP A 788 -4.02 19.82 27.19
CA TRP A 788 -2.82 19.97 26.37
C TRP A 788 -1.68 20.67 27.12
N ASP A 789 -1.98 21.58 28.06
CA ASP A 789 -0.99 22.18 28.96
C ASP A 789 -0.33 21.10 29.83
N ARG A 790 -1.13 20.17 30.36
CA ARG A 790 -0.63 19.04 31.16
C ARG A 790 0.15 18.04 30.32
N VAL A 791 -0.29 17.72 29.11
CA VAL A 791 0.44 16.88 28.15
C VAL A 791 1.83 17.47 27.87
N ALA A 792 1.91 18.76 27.56
CA ALA A 792 3.18 19.44 27.31
C ALA A 792 4.07 19.47 28.56
N ALA A 793 3.50 19.71 29.74
CA ALA A 793 4.24 19.69 31.00
C ALA A 793 4.87 18.31 31.26
N ILE A 794 4.14 17.24 30.99
CA ILE A 794 4.63 15.86 31.12
C ILE A 794 5.79 15.59 30.16
N ILE A 795 5.65 15.95 28.88
CA ILE A 795 6.73 15.76 27.89
C ILE A 795 7.98 16.55 28.31
N ARG A 796 7.82 17.76 28.87
CA ARG A 796 8.94 18.55 29.39
C ARG A 796 9.64 17.93 30.60
N GLN A 797 8.92 17.20 31.46
CA GLN A 797 9.52 16.48 32.59
C GLN A 797 10.48 15.39 32.13
N GLY A 798 10.28 14.86 30.91
CA GLY A 798 11.17 13.90 30.28
C GLY A 798 11.03 12.48 30.84
N LYS A 799 12.04 11.65 30.55
CA LYS A 799 11.98 10.21 30.83
C LYS A 799 12.04 9.88 32.32
N THR A 800 11.30 8.86 32.71
CA THR A 800 11.29 8.31 34.07
C THR A 800 12.15 7.04 34.18
N SER A 801 12.57 6.71 35.40
CA SER A 801 13.29 5.46 35.68
C SER A 801 12.31 4.29 35.79
N SER A 802 11.98 3.64 34.68
CA SER A 802 10.98 2.54 34.64
C SER A 802 11.56 1.13 34.89
N GLN A 803 12.86 1.00 35.14
CA GLN A 803 13.55 -0.30 35.20
C GLN A 803 13.01 -1.33 36.23
N PRO A 804 12.43 -0.99 37.39
CA PRO A 804 12.02 -2.01 38.36
C PRO A 804 10.76 -2.81 37.99
N VAL A 805 9.81 -2.20 37.26
CA VAL A 805 8.44 -2.73 37.13
C VAL A 805 8.33 -3.76 36.00
N LEU A 806 9.00 -3.53 34.87
CA LEU A 806 9.05 -4.50 33.77
C LEU A 806 9.77 -5.79 34.20
N GLY A 807 10.79 -5.66 35.05
CA GLY A 807 11.47 -6.80 35.67
C GLY A 807 10.53 -7.64 36.52
N ALA A 808 9.66 -7.00 37.32
CA ALA A 808 8.66 -7.71 38.13
C ALA A 808 7.59 -8.41 37.27
N PHE A 809 7.15 -7.80 36.17
CA PHE A 809 6.23 -8.45 35.22
C PHE A 809 6.87 -9.66 34.53
N LEU A 810 8.11 -9.55 34.04
CA LEU A 810 8.83 -10.68 33.43
C LEU A 810 9.06 -11.83 34.42
N GLN A 811 9.23 -11.54 35.71
CA GLN A 811 9.27 -12.55 36.78
C GLN A 811 7.91 -13.24 36.99
N HIS A 812 6.80 -12.54 36.72
CA HIS A 812 5.44 -13.06 36.88
C HIS A 812 4.89 -13.75 35.62
N LEU A 813 5.50 -13.48 34.45
CA LEU A 813 5.10 -14.02 33.15
C LEU A 813 5.04 -15.56 33.09
N PRO A 814 6.00 -16.32 33.68
CA PRO A 814 5.90 -17.79 33.71
C PRO A 814 4.64 -18.27 34.42
N ASN A 815 4.27 -17.65 35.54
CA ASN A 815 3.07 -18.02 36.31
C ASN A 815 1.79 -17.76 35.51
N LEU A 816 1.72 -16.65 34.76
CA LEU A 816 0.58 -16.31 33.89
C LEU A 816 0.44 -17.30 32.72
N LEU A 817 1.56 -17.71 32.11
CA LEU A 817 1.57 -18.70 31.04
C LEU A 817 1.19 -20.09 31.56
N GLU A 818 1.64 -20.45 32.76
CA GLU A 818 1.27 -21.71 33.42
C GLU A 818 -0.20 -21.75 33.85
N SER A 819 -0.74 -20.65 34.40
CA SER A 819 -2.17 -20.57 34.76
C SER A 819 -3.08 -20.65 33.54
N ALA A 820 -2.70 -20.01 32.43
CA ALA A 820 -3.43 -20.08 31.16
C ALA A 820 -3.35 -21.49 30.52
N ALA A 821 -2.22 -22.18 30.64
CA ALA A 821 -2.05 -23.53 30.12
C ALA A 821 -2.77 -24.61 30.95
N GLN A 822 -3.02 -24.36 32.24
CA GLN A 822 -3.65 -25.32 33.14
C GLN A 822 -5.19 -25.26 33.18
N GLY A 823 -5.81 -24.28 32.51
CA GLY A 823 -7.28 -24.13 32.50
C GLY A 823 -7.89 -24.02 33.90
N ARG A 824 -7.13 -23.56 34.89
CA ARG A 824 -7.60 -23.37 36.26
C ARG A 824 -8.04 -21.93 36.44
N ASP A 825 -9.34 -21.73 36.57
CA ASP A 825 -9.87 -20.52 37.19
C ASP A 825 -9.16 -20.29 38.54
N PRO A 826 -8.68 -19.08 38.84
CA PRO A 826 -8.21 -18.77 40.19
C PRO A 826 -9.40 -18.92 41.15
N LEU A 827 -9.20 -19.71 42.19
CA LEU A 827 -10.15 -19.90 43.30
C LEU A 827 -10.71 -18.54 43.76
N PRO A 828 -12.04 -18.36 43.87
CA PRO A 828 -12.61 -17.13 44.39
C PRO A 828 -12.29 -17.02 45.89
N ALA A 829 -11.80 -15.86 46.31
CA ALA A 829 -11.85 -15.46 47.71
C ALA A 829 -13.34 -15.36 48.15
N GLU A 830 -13.66 -15.99 49.28
CA GLU A 830 -14.99 -16.03 49.91
C GLU A 830 -15.52 -14.61 50.21
N CYS A 831 -16.75 -14.27 49.80
CA CYS A 831 -17.98 -14.20 50.62
C CYS A 831 -19.08 -13.40 49.86
N PRO A 832 -20.37 -13.41 50.25
CA PRO A 832 -21.30 -14.48 50.63
C PRO A 832 -22.53 -14.57 49.70
N ALA A 833 -23.43 -15.54 49.96
CA ALA A 833 -24.44 -16.08 49.04
C ALA A 833 -25.76 -15.29 48.80
N SER A 834 -26.24 -15.39 47.54
CA SER A 834 -27.63 -15.66 47.04
C SER A 834 -28.80 -14.68 47.32
N PRO A 835 -29.88 -14.60 46.47
CA PRO A 835 -30.60 -15.75 45.91
C PRO A 835 -31.04 -15.75 44.41
N VAL A 836 -31.39 -16.98 44.03
CA VAL A 836 -31.85 -17.61 42.77
C VAL A 836 -33.15 -17.03 42.18
N VAL A 837 -33.27 -17.00 40.83
CA VAL A 837 -34.52 -17.36 40.08
C VAL A 837 -34.22 -17.92 38.66
N ALA A 838 -34.66 -19.17 38.45
CA ALA A 838 -35.18 -19.92 37.27
C ALA A 838 -34.52 -19.90 35.86
N GLU A 839 -34.26 -21.11 35.35
CA GLU A 839 -34.02 -21.48 33.94
C GLU A 839 -35.33 -21.49 33.10
N PRO A 840 -35.22 -21.42 31.76
CA PRO A 840 -36.14 -22.15 30.90
C PRO A 840 -35.48 -23.01 29.78
N GLU A 841 -35.98 -24.25 29.75
CA GLU A 841 -36.28 -25.21 28.67
C GLU A 841 -35.52 -25.23 27.32
N VAL A 842 -35.01 -26.44 27.04
CA VAL A 842 -34.51 -26.95 25.76
C VAL A 842 -35.67 -27.53 24.94
N ILE A 843 -35.80 -27.12 23.68
CA ILE A 843 -36.73 -27.71 22.70
C ILE A 843 -35.94 -28.60 21.73
N GLU A 844 -36.31 -29.88 21.66
CA GLU A 844 -35.81 -30.90 20.72
C GLU A 844 -36.33 -30.70 19.28
N PRO A 845 -35.58 -31.08 18.23
CA PRO A 845 -36.10 -31.17 16.87
C PRO A 845 -36.63 -32.59 16.52
N THR A 846 -37.81 -32.65 15.92
CA THR A 846 -38.46 -33.82 15.30
C THR A 846 -38.67 -33.62 13.78
N PRO A 847 -39.09 -34.62 12.95
CA PRO A 847 -38.20 -35.22 11.94
C PRO A 847 -38.71 -35.25 10.47
N GLU A 848 -37.78 -35.60 9.56
CA GLU A 848 -37.93 -36.39 8.31
C GLU A 848 -38.47 -35.75 6.99
N PRO A 849 -38.16 -36.28 5.77
CA PRO A 849 -38.37 -37.69 5.38
C PRO A 849 -37.25 -38.46 4.66
N ALA A 850 -37.19 -39.75 4.98
CA ALA A 850 -36.26 -40.82 4.62
C ALA A 850 -36.14 -41.23 3.12
N THR A 851 -36.56 -40.41 2.17
CA THR A 851 -36.59 -40.80 0.73
C THR A 851 -35.25 -40.61 0.01
N GLN A 852 -34.38 -39.74 0.53
CA GLN A 852 -33.10 -39.40 -0.13
C GLN A 852 -31.96 -40.38 0.23
N ALA A 853 -31.99 -40.96 1.43
CA ALA A 853 -30.93 -41.87 1.89
C ALA A 853 -30.91 -43.21 1.13
N LEU A 854 -32.08 -43.75 0.79
CA LEU A 854 -32.20 -45.03 0.08
C LEU A 854 -31.78 -44.93 -1.41
N ALA A 855 -32.09 -43.80 -2.06
CA ALA A 855 -31.69 -43.54 -3.44
C ALA A 855 -30.18 -43.31 -3.59
N GLN A 856 -29.55 -42.73 -2.56
CA GLN A 856 -28.12 -42.49 -2.54
C GLN A 856 -27.33 -43.80 -2.33
N GLN A 857 -27.80 -44.70 -1.45
CA GLN A 857 -27.19 -46.02 -1.27
C GLN A 857 -27.32 -46.93 -2.52
N GLN A 858 -28.45 -46.88 -3.24
CA GLN A 858 -28.62 -47.65 -4.48
C GLN A 858 -27.72 -47.15 -5.64
N ARG A 859 -27.47 -45.83 -5.73
CA ARG A 859 -26.52 -45.27 -6.73
C ARG A 859 -25.08 -45.65 -6.46
N ILE A 860 -24.66 -45.69 -5.18
CA ILE A 860 -23.30 -46.05 -4.79
C ILE A 860 -23.01 -47.53 -5.11
N ALA A 861 -24.00 -48.42 -4.93
CA ALA A 861 -23.89 -49.83 -5.28
C ALA A 861 -23.82 -50.08 -6.81
N GLN A 862 -24.54 -49.31 -7.62
CA GLN A 862 -24.47 -49.42 -9.09
C GLN A 862 -23.16 -48.89 -9.67
N LEU A 863 -22.63 -47.78 -9.13
CA LEU A 863 -21.36 -47.21 -9.57
C LEU A 863 -20.15 -48.11 -9.24
N SER A 864 -20.18 -48.78 -8.09
CA SER A 864 -19.13 -49.73 -7.70
C SER A 864 -19.12 -51.00 -8.55
N GLN A 865 -20.28 -51.49 -9.00
CA GLN A 865 -20.36 -52.60 -9.97
C GLN A 865 -19.88 -52.21 -11.38
N GLN A 866 -20.10 -50.96 -11.81
CA GLN A 866 -19.64 -50.48 -13.12
C GLN A 866 -18.12 -50.25 -13.17
N LEU A 867 -17.52 -49.80 -12.07
CA LEU A 867 -16.07 -49.66 -11.93
C LEU A 867 -15.34 -51.02 -11.98
N ALA A 868 -15.91 -52.06 -11.36
CA ALA A 868 -15.35 -53.42 -11.43
C ALA A 868 -15.37 -54.01 -12.87
N LEU A 869 -16.35 -53.61 -13.69
CA LEU A 869 -16.44 -54.00 -15.10
C LEU A 869 -15.49 -53.19 -16.02
N SER A 870 -15.15 -51.94 -15.66
CA SER A 870 -14.18 -51.14 -16.42
C SER A 870 -12.74 -51.57 -16.19
N ASP A 871 -12.40 -52.01 -14.98
CA ASP A 871 -11.06 -52.48 -14.64
C ASP A 871 -10.71 -53.81 -15.34
N ALA A 872 -11.70 -54.69 -15.54
CA ALA A 872 -11.55 -55.90 -16.34
C ALA A 872 -11.28 -55.60 -17.84
N ARG A 873 -11.80 -54.48 -18.36
CA ARG A 873 -11.63 -54.04 -19.75
C ARG A 873 -10.30 -53.33 -20.00
N MET A 874 -9.74 -52.67 -18.98
CA MET A 874 -8.39 -52.08 -19.03
C MET A 874 -7.27 -53.12 -19.04
N LEU A 875 -7.48 -54.28 -18.41
CA LEU A 875 -6.54 -55.40 -18.45
C LEU A 875 -6.47 -56.11 -19.81
N GLU A 876 -7.51 -56.05 -20.65
CA GLU A 876 -7.49 -56.59 -22.02
C GLU A 876 -6.79 -55.65 -23.03
N LEU A 877 -6.75 -54.34 -22.78
CA LEU A 877 -6.11 -53.36 -23.68
C LEU A 877 -4.58 -53.22 -23.47
N GLN A 878 -4.04 -53.76 -22.37
CA GLN A 878 -2.60 -53.83 -22.11
C GLN A 878 -1.84 -54.80 -23.05
N ASN A 879 -2.52 -55.49 -23.97
CA ASN A 879 -1.94 -56.52 -24.83
C ASN A 879 -1.93 -56.23 -26.34
N SER A 880 -1.85 -54.97 -26.81
CA SER A 880 -1.74 -54.71 -28.27
C SER A 880 -0.57 -53.82 -28.76
N ASN A 881 0.41 -54.53 -29.32
CA ASN A 881 1.30 -54.26 -30.48
C ASN A 881 2.22 -53.04 -30.62
N SER A 882 2.24 -52.02 -29.76
CA SER A 882 3.32 -50.99 -29.81
C SER A 882 4.61 -51.40 -29.06
N PHE A 883 4.60 -52.59 -28.43
CA PHE A 883 5.79 -53.25 -27.84
C PHE A 883 6.73 -53.88 -28.90
N ARG A 884 6.40 -53.84 -30.20
CA ARG A 884 7.11 -54.59 -31.25
C ARG A 884 8.21 -53.85 -32.03
N MET A 885 8.47 -52.56 -31.77
CA MET A 885 9.52 -51.82 -32.51
C MET A 885 10.70 -51.26 -31.69
N THR A 886 10.72 -51.41 -30.36
CA THR A 886 11.90 -51.02 -29.53
C THR A 886 12.64 -52.19 -28.88
N ALA A 887 12.28 -53.43 -29.22
CA ALA A 887 12.86 -54.66 -28.68
C ALA A 887 14.27 -55.06 -29.23
N PRO A 888 14.67 -54.80 -30.49
CA PRO A 888 15.95 -55.34 -30.99
C PRO A 888 17.20 -54.60 -30.47
N LEU A 889 17.12 -53.29 -30.20
CA LEU A 889 18.29 -52.48 -29.80
C LEU A 889 18.55 -52.49 -28.28
N ARG A 890 17.56 -52.87 -27.46
CA ARG A 890 17.71 -53.06 -26.01
C ARG A 890 18.17 -54.47 -25.60
N SER A 891 18.18 -55.42 -26.54
CA SER A 891 18.70 -56.79 -26.38
C SER A 891 20.24 -56.86 -26.52
N ILE A 892 20.80 -56.15 -27.51
CA ILE A 892 22.25 -56.11 -27.75
C ILE A 892 22.99 -55.37 -26.62
N ALA A 893 22.41 -54.30 -26.08
CA ALA A 893 22.98 -53.53 -24.95
C ALA A 893 22.89 -54.24 -23.58
N ARG A 894 22.07 -55.30 -23.46
CA ARG A 894 22.00 -56.18 -22.28
C ARG A 894 22.92 -57.40 -22.40
N GLY A 895 23.14 -57.93 -23.60
CA GLY A 895 24.11 -59.02 -23.85
C GLY A 895 25.56 -58.63 -23.51
N ILE A 896 25.98 -57.41 -23.81
CA ILE A 896 27.34 -56.92 -23.51
C ILE A 896 27.54 -56.63 -22.00
N ARG A 897 26.46 -56.28 -21.28
CA ARG A 897 26.49 -56.06 -19.83
C ARG A 897 26.53 -57.35 -19.01
N ASN A 898 25.99 -58.47 -19.53
CA ASN A 898 26.03 -59.76 -18.83
C ASN A 898 27.34 -60.56 -19.03
N LEU A 899 28.15 -60.26 -20.06
CA LEU A 899 29.48 -60.87 -20.22
C LEU A 899 30.54 -60.30 -19.26
N THR A 900 30.30 -59.11 -18.69
CA THR A 900 31.25 -58.43 -17.79
C THR A 900 30.91 -58.60 -16.29
N ALA A 901 29.72 -59.11 -15.95
CA ALA A 901 29.30 -59.33 -14.57
C ALA A 901 29.57 -60.74 -14.03
N ASN A 902 29.92 -61.72 -14.87
CA ASN A 902 30.05 -63.12 -14.48
C ASN A 902 31.48 -63.61 -14.21
N LYS A 903 32.41 -62.72 -13.82
CA LYS A 903 33.80 -63.10 -13.51
C LYS A 903 34.26 -62.91 -12.06
N ASN A 904 33.39 -62.51 -11.12
CA ASN A 904 33.77 -62.33 -9.71
C ASN A 904 32.78 -62.95 -8.70
N ARG A 905 32.51 -64.25 -8.85
CA ARG A 905 32.15 -65.17 -7.73
C ARG A 905 32.53 -66.61 -8.12
N GLN A 906 33.76 -67.00 -7.79
CA GLN A 906 34.15 -68.32 -7.26
C GLN A 906 35.67 -68.36 -7.05
N CYS A 907 36.10 -67.95 -5.86
CA CYS A 907 37.17 -68.48 -5.00
C CYS A 907 37.33 -67.52 -3.84
#